data_AF-A0A7C4H2Y1-F1
#
_entry.id   AF-A0A7C4H2Y1-F1
#
_cell.length_a   1.000
_cell.length_b   1.000
_cell.length_c   1.000
_cell.angle_alpha   90.00
_cell.angle_beta   90.00
_cell.angle_gamma   90.00
#
_symmetry.space_group_name_H-M   'P 1'
#
loop_
_entity.id
_entity.type
_entity.pdbx_description
1 polymer ?
#
loop_
_entity_poly.entity_id
_entity_poly.type
_entity_poly.pdbx_seq_one_letter_code
_entity_poly.pdbx_strand_id
1 'polypeptide(L)'
;MWPAWASTPAISSLLWWLSWQPQVRMQTRMASDPIRLRRRSNRVAALGYHSPVRLRLDAYLLRELLPPFLVSLLAFLVFISLELVLSLSDALFARGVPALSLLRLLSFKLPNILTLAAPAGALLATFLALARLASDRELLALQALGYSLRRILLPFLGFGLAVSVLSLVFSELVVPEAEALYRRELLVLLYRGPTPTIQENVFFRGARGELFYVERYTGSRVEGVVIYDLSAQLFPRSPFPAVITAKEGVLERGELLLREGRVLRFGPAGELTEVLGFGELRFEVGEKLEEAVLGGRTPSEMSARELRERIDLLRQSGHDVRALWVEYHGKLAIAGAAFVFVLFGAPLGVLLGRRGRATGMVVGFLLAAGAQALFLWARTLARRGLLPPFLGGWLPHLVLGSLGILLYLGADRLRFRGALLFLLALSLTGFAAPPLAELSAEELVVAEEGRYWCGRQARLVLAGYTLDARAVEFWEREGWELQAKGARVETEEGWVEAHTLRARLSPEGELVSAELQDFRGEVRFAGPEKPETLRFAAAQGAVEFRQGEITRILGSSVLLTTCPCLEGPPYLIWAEEFLLLPQRWLFVRNVRVDSFGYPLVWLPFYAARLGEESIPFLPEVGRTGLGWFLRWSFPWTPWEGAVGALVLTWYPEAGQIRPGLSAAWEGGSLSFGLDQGFLRLSGRVLGEPWQGQARWLGSSLTLNLSGRVRGWSLGIQAGAAEGPQGPYARLPELVLSRALTAWGGDLQIRLGVGHFQEGERVGWRAGLSLGWSRTWDLAPVQLRLAWEGGLDQYPGAERLYIALNPSAVWGGLSLWTQQRLALGRSPFAFDALPSQSQAGLTLSARRAPWTHKLSLGWDFLSHAPLPASWTLSGANFSLSVSLQLVPPKVLQGQARWRGQGSGWTLEVSGGYAGTWQDLLLRGAFSLSGLELSWGARFSPWPLAPRRVYLSAEGVLEGEWSWSMGVEYDFPSQRWVQAEVGLFHTFAGCLRVGLRLGLGTLRLSLDIPAFPEFSLQFAPLDEGLRLGGL
;
A
#
# COMPACT_ATOMS: atom_id res chain seq x y z
N MET A 1 -60.01 21.03 -7.94
CA MET A 1 -60.55 21.14 -6.58
C MET A 1 -59.49 21.78 -5.68
N TRP A 2 -59.89 22.76 -4.87
CA TRP A 2 -59.11 23.47 -3.83
C TRP A 2 -59.82 23.26 -2.47
N PRO A 3 -59.29 23.72 -1.30
CA PRO A 3 -57.96 24.29 -1.01
C PRO A 3 -57.05 23.20 -0.33
N ALA A 4 -56.15 23.35 0.67
CA ALA A 4 -55.59 24.44 1.50
C ALA A 4 -54.22 23.98 2.11
N TRP A 5 -53.47 24.74 2.94
CA TRP A 5 -52.78 26.02 2.66
C TRP A 5 -51.92 26.54 3.86
N ALA A 6 -50.85 25.84 4.27
CA ALA A 6 -49.82 26.35 5.20
C ALA A 6 -48.61 25.39 5.35
N SER A 7 -47.32 25.73 5.43
CA SER A 7 -46.47 26.86 4.98
C SER A 7 -45.12 26.74 5.71
N THR A 8 -44.01 26.45 5.02
CA THR A 8 -42.61 26.95 5.26
C THR A 8 -41.91 26.84 6.66
N PRO A 9 -40.56 26.96 6.79
CA PRO A 9 -39.45 26.69 5.85
C PRO A 9 -38.22 25.96 6.48
N ALA A 10 -37.17 25.78 5.67
CA ALA A 10 -35.73 25.90 5.97
C ALA A 10 -35.10 25.37 7.29
N ILE A 11 -34.30 24.31 7.10
CA ILE A 11 -32.99 24.00 7.73
C ILE A 11 -32.35 25.20 8.47
N SER A 12 -32.35 25.21 9.80
CA SER A 12 -31.66 26.25 10.60
C SER A 12 -31.44 25.92 12.11
N SER A 13 -31.14 24.67 12.48
CA SER A 13 -31.05 24.23 13.89
C SER A 13 -29.68 23.74 14.39
N LEU A 14 -28.65 23.66 13.54
CA LEU A 14 -27.32 23.13 13.91
C LEU A 14 -26.32 24.16 14.49
N LEU A 15 -26.72 25.43 14.66
CA LEU A 15 -25.84 26.52 15.10
C LEU A 15 -26.32 27.26 16.37
N TRP A 16 -27.25 26.68 17.14
CA TRP A 16 -27.84 27.30 18.34
C TRP A 16 -27.24 26.80 19.68
N TRP A 17 -26.01 26.28 19.67
CA TRP A 17 -25.34 25.68 20.83
C TRP A 17 -23.99 26.32 21.21
N LEU A 18 -23.65 27.48 20.62
CA LEU A 18 -22.35 28.15 20.80
C LEU A 18 -22.42 29.52 21.52
N SER A 19 -23.57 29.89 22.07
CA SER A 19 -23.83 31.25 22.61
C SER A 19 -24.47 31.25 24.00
N TRP A 20 -23.85 30.57 24.98
CA TRP A 20 -24.21 30.75 26.40
C TRP A 20 -22.99 30.86 27.31
N GLN A 21 -22.60 32.10 27.63
CA GLN A 21 -21.67 32.41 28.72
C GLN A 21 -22.42 33.06 29.89
N PRO A 22 -22.41 32.44 31.09
CA PRO A 22 -22.61 33.16 32.34
C PRO A 22 -21.24 33.61 32.89
N GLN A 23 -21.04 34.92 33.10
CA GLN A 23 -19.82 35.43 33.74
C GLN A 23 -19.78 35.03 35.22
N VAL A 24 -18.76 34.26 35.63
CA VAL A 24 -18.47 34.02 37.05
C VAL A 24 -17.51 35.09 37.56
N ARG A 25 -18.07 36.08 38.25
CA ARG A 25 -17.35 37.21 38.85
C ARG A 25 -16.47 36.71 40.00
N MET A 26 -15.15 36.93 39.93
CA MET A 26 -14.27 36.63 41.06
C MET A 26 -14.65 37.50 42.27
N GLN A 27 -14.86 36.86 43.43
CA GLN A 27 -14.69 37.51 44.73
C GLN A 27 -13.66 36.74 45.53
N THR A 28 -12.50 37.35 45.73
CA THR A 28 -11.46 36.89 46.65
C THR A 28 -11.90 37.16 48.09
N ARG A 29 -11.90 36.12 48.92
CA ARG A 29 -11.70 36.27 50.36
C ARG A 29 -10.56 35.35 50.78
N MET A 30 -9.42 35.96 51.06
CA MET A 30 -8.37 35.31 51.84
C MET A 30 -8.89 35.09 53.26
N ALA A 31 -8.64 33.90 53.80
CA ALA A 31 -8.60 33.66 55.24
C ALA A 31 -7.26 32.98 55.52
N SER A 32 -6.46 33.57 56.39
CA SER A 32 -5.09 33.18 56.69
C SER A 32 -5.01 31.97 57.64
N ASP A 33 -4.06 31.07 57.37
CA ASP A 33 -3.05 30.50 58.28
C ASP A 33 -3.33 30.29 59.80
N PRO A 34 -2.59 29.38 60.49
CA PRO A 34 -2.15 28.06 60.04
C PRO A 34 -2.21 27.00 61.17
N ILE A 35 -2.66 25.76 60.94
CA ILE A 35 -2.61 24.70 61.97
C ILE A 35 -1.87 23.45 61.49
N ARG A 36 -0.84 23.06 62.25
CA ARG A 36 -0.02 21.86 62.02
C ARG A 36 -0.57 20.65 62.78
N LEU A 37 -0.51 19.49 62.12
CA LEU A 37 -0.22 18.17 62.70
C LEU A 37 -0.97 17.73 63.98
N ARG A 38 -1.90 16.78 63.82
CA ARG A 38 -1.69 15.43 64.41
C ARG A 38 -2.52 14.35 63.74
N ARG A 39 -1.94 13.14 63.60
CA ARG A 39 -2.71 11.92 63.31
C ARG A 39 -3.59 11.60 64.52
N ARG A 40 -4.88 11.38 64.30
CA ARG A 40 -5.66 10.42 65.10
C ARG A 40 -6.47 9.53 64.16
N SER A 41 -6.30 8.22 64.33
CA SER A 41 -7.21 7.22 63.77
C SER A 41 -8.55 7.36 64.48
N ASN A 42 -9.65 7.38 63.73
CA ASN A 42 -10.92 6.82 64.18
C ASN A 42 -11.71 6.34 62.95
N ARG A 43 -12.29 5.14 63.07
CA ARG A 43 -13.36 4.67 62.17
C ARG A 43 -14.71 5.15 62.74
N VAL A 44 -15.76 5.04 61.91
CA VAL A 44 -17.22 5.23 62.18
C VAL A 44 -17.83 6.47 61.52
N ALA A 45 -19.10 6.35 61.12
CA ALA A 45 -20.02 7.34 60.55
C ALA A 45 -19.74 7.85 59.12
N ALA A 46 -20.27 7.12 58.12
CA ALA A 46 -20.57 7.65 56.77
C ALA A 46 -21.71 6.88 56.05
N LEU A 47 -22.69 6.37 56.81
CA LEU A 47 -23.95 5.87 56.25
C LEU A 47 -24.92 7.04 56.00
N GLY A 48 -25.69 7.00 54.91
CA GLY A 48 -26.95 7.76 54.79
C GLY A 48 -27.06 8.91 53.78
N TYR A 49 -25.98 9.59 53.36
CA TYR A 49 -26.12 10.88 52.62
C TYR A 49 -25.39 11.00 51.26
N HIS A 50 -25.08 9.89 50.59
CA HIS A 50 -24.26 9.91 49.36
C HIS A 50 -24.90 9.32 48.09
N SER A 51 -26.12 8.76 48.14
CA SER A 51 -26.77 8.13 46.98
C SER A 51 -27.03 9.06 45.79
N PRO A 52 -27.67 10.25 45.91
CA PRO A 52 -28.02 11.06 44.73
C PRO A 52 -26.79 11.64 44.03
N VAL A 53 -25.72 11.97 44.76
CA VAL A 53 -24.46 12.49 44.18
C VAL A 53 -23.71 11.38 43.43
N ARG A 54 -23.69 10.15 43.97
CA ARG A 54 -23.08 9.00 43.29
C ARG A 54 -23.80 8.65 41.98
N LEU A 55 -25.14 8.66 41.99
CA LEU A 55 -25.94 8.44 40.78
C LEU A 55 -25.73 9.54 39.73
N ARG A 56 -25.63 10.81 40.15
CA ARG A 56 -25.32 11.93 39.24
C ARG A 56 -23.93 11.83 38.61
N LEU A 57 -22.91 11.40 39.37
CA LEU A 57 -21.57 11.17 38.84
C LEU A 57 -21.55 10.03 37.82
N ASP A 58 -22.17 8.89 38.14
CA ASP A 58 -22.22 7.73 37.25
C ASP A 58 -22.99 8.06 35.96
N ALA A 59 -24.11 8.79 36.06
CA ALA A 59 -24.87 9.26 34.91
C ALA A 59 -24.11 10.29 34.06
N TYR A 60 -23.31 11.18 34.66
CA TYR A 60 -22.43 12.10 33.93
C TYR A 60 -21.34 11.32 33.15
N LEU A 61 -20.67 10.36 33.79
CA LEU A 61 -19.62 9.56 33.15
C LEU A 61 -20.17 8.68 32.00
N LEU A 62 -21.38 8.13 32.16
CA LEU A 62 -22.07 7.40 31.08
C LEU A 62 -22.52 8.31 29.95
N ARG A 63 -22.99 9.53 30.26
CA ARG A 63 -23.36 10.55 29.26
C ARG A 63 -22.14 11.06 28.48
N GLU A 64 -20.95 11.05 29.09
CA GLU A 64 -19.68 11.35 28.42
C GLU A 64 -19.20 10.20 27.53
N LEU A 65 -19.44 8.95 27.92
CA LEU A 65 -19.03 7.75 27.19
C LEU A 65 -19.90 7.46 25.95
N LEU A 66 -21.19 7.81 25.99
CA LEU A 66 -22.14 7.44 24.95
C LEU A 66 -21.88 8.10 23.57
N PRO A 67 -21.58 9.42 23.45
CA PRO A 67 -21.27 10.02 22.16
C PRO A 67 -20.02 9.43 21.46
N PRO A 68 -18.84 9.29 22.10
CA PRO A 68 -17.69 8.68 21.46
C PRO A 68 -17.90 7.18 21.19
N PHE A 69 -18.79 6.49 21.93
CA PHE A 69 -19.20 5.12 21.59
C PHE A 69 -19.96 5.06 20.27
N LEU A 70 -20.99 5.89 20.09
CA LEU A 70 -21.77 5.91 18.85
C LEU A 70 -20.91 6.30 17.63
N VAL A 71 -20.00 7.26 17.79
CA VAL A 71 -19.05 7.65 16.73
C VAL A 71 -18.04 6.54 16.43
N SER A 72 -17.46 5.89 17.46
CA SER A 72 -16.48 4.81 17.26
C SER A 72 -17.11 3.56 16.67
N LEU A 73 -18.33 3.21 17.12
CA LEU A 73 -19.13 2.12 16.57
C LEU A 73 -19.44 2.38 15.09
N LEU A 74 -19.91 3.58 14.74
CA LEU A 74 -20.17 3.95 13.35
C LEU A 74 -18.89 3.89 12.49
N ALA A 75 -17.75 4.35 13.01
CA ALA A 75 -16.47 4.28 12.30
C ALA A 75 -16.03 2.84 12.01
N PHE A 76 -16.08 1.93 13.00
CA PHE A 76 -15.76 0.52 12.79
C PHE A 76 -16.80 -0.21 11.91
N LEU A 77 -18.09 0.10 12.04
CA LEU A 77 -19.14 -0.41 11.16
C LEU A 77 -18.85 -0.04 9.68
N VAL A 78 -18.56 1.24 9.40
CA VAL A 78 -18.26 1.72 8.04
C VAL A 78 -16.95 1.13 7.51
N PHE A 79 -15.91 1.03 8.35
CA PHE A 79 -14.62 0.46 7.97
C PHE A 79 -14.74 -1.00 7.50
N ILE A 80 -15.35 -1.87 8.32
CA ILE A 80 -15.54 -3.29 8.00
C ILE A 80 -16.54 -3.47 6.83
N SER A 81 -17.55 -2.60 6.74
CA SER A 81 -18.49 -2.61 5.60
C SER A 81 -17.81 -2.26 4.28
N LEU A 82 -16.82 -1.35 4.28
CA LEU A 82 -16.08 -0.97 3.08
C LEU A 82 -15.19 -2.11 2.56
N GLU A 83 -14.50 -2.80 3.46
CA GLU A 83 -13.71 -4.01 3.16
C GLU A 83 -14.59 -5.10 2.51
N LEU A 84 -15.81 -5.31 3.03
CA LEU A 84 -16.78 -6.24 2.46
C LEU A 84 -17.29 -5.80 1.07
N VAL A 85 -17.53 -4.50 0.86
CA VAL A 85 -17.97 -3.98 -0.45
C VAL A 85 -16.86 -4.10 -1.50
N LEU A 86 -15.60 -3.88 -1.14
CA LEU A 86 -14.44 -4.03 -2.03
C LEU A 86 -14.16 -5.51 -2.36
N SER A 87 -14.15 -6.40 -1.37
CA SER A 87 -13.95 -7.84 -1.61
C SER A 87 -15.11 -8.48 -2.40
N LEU A 88 -16.32 -7.93 -2.34
CA LEU A 88 -17.44 -8.35 -3.18
C LEU A 88 -17.54 -7.62 -4.54
N SER A 89 -16.86 -6.49 -4.73
CA SER A 89 -17.00 -5.73 -5.98
C SER A 89 -16.46 -6.52 -7.17
N ASP A 90 -15.29 -7.10 -7.03
CA ASP A 90 -14.54 -7.70 -8.14
C ASP A 90 -15.28 -8.94 -8.69
N ALA A 91 -15.92 -9.70 -7.79
CA ALA A 91 -16.70 -10.90 -8.13
C ALA A 91 -18.11 -10.61 -8.69
N LEU A 92 -18.67 -9.40 -8.49
CA LEU A 92 -20.08 -9.09 -8.78
C LEU A 92 -20.28 -7.98 -9.84
N PHE A 93 -19.39 -6.97 -9.92
CA PHE A 93 -19.41 -6.01 -11.03
C PHE A 93 -19.06 -6.68 -12.37
N ALA A 94 -18.11 -7.62 -12.38
CA ALA A 94 -17.79 -8.46 -13.55
C ALA A 94 -18.99 -9.28 -14.07
N ARG A 95 -20.07 -9.41 -13.28
CA ARG A 95 -21.30 -10.14 -13.62
C ARG A 95 -22.53 -9.23 -13.80
N GLY A 96 -22.36 -7.90 -13.72
CA GLY A 96 -23.41 -6.92 -13.93
C GLY A 96 -24.45 -6.81 -12.80
N VAL A 97 -24.10 -7.18 -11.57
CA VAL A 97 -25.03 -7.12 -10.42
C VAL A 97 -25.34 -5.67 -10.04
N PRO A 98 -26.62 -5.26 -9.91
CA PRO A 98 -26.97 -3.88 -9.58
C PRO A 98 -26.60 -3.53 -8.14
N ALA A 99 -26.09 -2.30 -7.92
CA ALA A 99 -25.61 -1.84 -6.62
C ALA A 99 -26.65 -1.88 -5.49
N LEU A 100 -27.96 -1.84 -5.81
CA LEU A 100 -29.03 -2.00 -4.82
C LEU A 100 -29.03 -3.41 -4.17
N SER A 101 -28.64 -4.44 -4.92
CA SER A 101 -28.47 -5.80 -4.38
C SER A 101 -27.25 -5.90 -3.45
N LEU A 102 -26.18 -5.16 -3.72
CA LEU A 102 -25.03 -5.06 -2.82
C LEU A 102 -25.41 -4.38 -1.50
N LEU A 103 -26.20 -3.30 -1.55
CA LEU A 103 -26.74 -2.65 -0.34
C LEU A 103 -27.67 -3.57 0.46
N ARG A 104 -28.48 -4.41 -0.21
CA ARG A 104 -29.29 -5.42 0.46
C ARG A 104 -28.43 -6.50 1.13
N LEU A 105 -27.44 -7.06 0.44
CA LEU A 105 -26.48 -8.01 1.02
C LEU A 105 -25.80 -7.42 2.26
N LEU A 106 -25.32 -6.17 2.16
CA LEU A 106 -24.72 -5.48 3.30
C LEU A 106 -25.71 -5.34 4.47
N SER A 107 -26.98 -5.02 4.20
CA SER A 107 -28.02 -4.91 5.25
C SER A 107 -28.26 -6.22 6.01
N PHE A 108 -28.15 -7.38 5.35
CA PHE A 108 -28.20 -8.68 6.02
C PHE A 108 -26.91 -9.02 6.76
N LYS A 109 -25.75 -8.49 6.35
CA LYS A 109 -24.47 -8.68 7.07
C LYS A 109 -24.31 -7.78 8.29
N LEU A 110 -24.95 -6.60 8.31
CA LEU A 110 -24.80 -5.58 9.35
C LEU A 110 -24.93 -6.11 10.80
N PRO A 111 -25.84 -7.02 11.17
CA PRO A 111 -25.92 -7.54 12.54
C PRO A 111 -24.63 -8.24 13.02
N ASN A 112 -23.95 -8.98 12.13
CA ASN A 112 -22.68 -9.64 12.44
C ASN A 112 -21.52 -8.61 12.48
N ILE A 113 -21.51 -7.65 11.55
CA ILE A 113 -20.53 -6.55 11.58
C ILE A 113 -20.67 -5.74 12.87
N LEU A 114 -21.90 -5.56 13.40
CA LEU A 114 -22.17 -4.87 14.65
C LEU A 114 -21.63 -5.62 15.88
N THR A 115 -21.75 -6.96 15.95
CA THR A 115 -21.17 -7.73 17.06
C THR A 115 -19.64 -7.72 17.03
N LEU A 116 -19.02 -7.63 15.86
CA LEU A 116 -17.56 -7.45 15.69
C LEU A 116 -17.09 -6.03 16.01
N ALA A 117 -17.86 -5.01 15.63
CA ALA A 117 -17.51 -3.60 15.82
C ALA A 117 -17.73 -3.08 17.25
N ALA A 118 -18.73 -3.60 17.97
CA ALA A 118 -19.10 -3.10 19.30
C ALA A 118 -17.98 -3.19 20.37
N PRO A 119 -17.20 -4.28 20.48
CA PRO A 119 -16.04 -4.32 21.39
C PRO A 119 -14.97 -3.27 21.07
N ALA A 120 -14.60 -3.12 19.79
CA ALA A 120 -13.60 -2.15 19.35
C ALA A 120 -14.09 -0.70 19.56
N GLY A 121 -15.37 -0.43 19.29
CA GLY A 121 -16.02 0.84 19.59
C GLY A 121 -16.04 1.16 21.08
N ALA A 122 -16.34 0.18 21.94
CA ALA A 122 -16.34 0.35 23.40
C ALA A 122 -14.94 0.64 23.97
N LEU A 123 -13.89 0.00 23.43
CA LEU A 123 -12.50 0.26 23.76
C LEU A 123 -12.10 1.71 23.44
N LEU A 124 -12.28 2.11 22.18
CA LEU A 124 -11.90 3.44 21.70
C LEU A 124 -12.68 4.54 22.42
N ALA A 125 -13.99 4.35 22.63
CA ALA A 125 -14.83 5.30 23.35
C ALA A 125 -14.43 5.49 24.81
N THR A 126 -14.13 4.40 25.52
CA THR A 126 -13.62 4.43 26.89
C THR A 126 -12.31 5.22 26.96
N PHE A 127 -11.41 4.97 26.00
CA PHE A 127 -10.12 5.64 25.93
C PHE A 127 -10.27 7.14 25.61
N LEU A 128 -11.14 7.51 24.66
CA LEU A 128 -11.44 8.90 24.29
C LEU A 128 -12.09 9.68 25.44
N ALA A 129 -13.11 9.13 26.08
CA ALA A 129 -13.80 9.77 27.20
C ALA A 129 -12.85 10.00 28.38
N LEU A 130 -12.08 8.98 28.78
CA LEU A 130 -11.11 9.10 29.87
C LEU A 130 -9.92 10.00 29.50
N ALA A 131 -9.48 10.02 28.24
CA ALA A 131 -8.47 10.97 27.78
C ALA A 131 -8.98 12.42 27.80
N ARG A 132 -10.27 12.67 27.52
CA ARG A 132 -10.88 14.01 27.68
C ARG A 132 -10.93 14.42 29.15
N LEU A 133 -11.51 13.57 30.00
CA LEU A 133 -11.63 13.79 31.46
C LEU A 133 -10.24 14.00 32.13
N ALA A 134 -9.20 13.35 31.62
CA ALA A 134 -7.81 13.53 32.08
C ALA A 134 -7.17 14.83 31.54
N SER A 135 -7.34 15.12 30.24
CA SER A 135 -6.90 16.35 29.57
C SER A 135 -7.43 17.60 30.28
N ASP A 136 -8.73 17.59 30.57
CA ASP A 136 -9.47 18.74 31.07
C ASP A 136 -9.38 18.86 32.60
N ARG A 137 -8.58 17.98 33.23
CA ARG A 137 -8.31 17.87 34.67
C ARG A 137 -9.53 17.54 35.54
N GLU A 138 -10.70 17.29 34.95
CA GLU A 138 -11.91 16.83 35.64
C GLU A 138 -11.65 15.57 36.47
N LEU A 139 -10.86 14.63 35.93
CA LEU A 139 -10.44 13.42 36.64
C LEU A 139 -9.61 13.71 37.91
N LEU A 140 -8.76 14.76 37.87
CA LEU A 140 -7.95 15.19 39.00
C LEU A 140 -8.79 15.96 40.03
N ALA A 141 -9.80 16.72 39.58
CA ALA A 141 -10.78 17.36 40.47
C ALA A 141 -11.62 16.31 41.23
N LEU A 142 -12.08 15.26 40.55
CA LEU A 142 -12.78 14.13 41.20
C LEU A 142 -11.91 13.41 42.24
N GLN A 143 -10.62 13.21 41.94
CA GLN A 143 -9.65 12.66 42.90
C GLN A 143 -9.41 13.58 44.10
N ALA A 144 -9.35 14.90 43.89
CA ALA A 144 -9.24 15.88 44.98
C ALA A 144 -10.50 15.93 45.87
N LEU A 145 -11.67 15.60 45.32
CA LEU A 145 -12.92 15.39 46.05
C LEU A 145 -13.01 14.03 46.76
N GLY A 146 -11.94 13.23 46.75
CA GLY A 146 -11.85 11.95 47.47
C GLY A 146 -12.41 10.73 46.73
N TYR A 147 -12.80 10.85 45.45
CA TYR A 147 -13.19 9.69 44.66
C TYR A 147 -11.95 8.91 44.21
N SER A 148 -11.85 7.63 44.61
CA SER A 148 -10.80 6.73 44.12
C SER A 148 -10.93 6.50 42.62
N LEU A 149 -9.80 6.26 41.95
CA LEU A 149 -9.78 6.10 40.49
C LEU A 149 -10.61 4.88 40.09
N ARG A 150 -10.49 3.78 40.84
CA ARG A 150 -11.31 2.57 40.65
C ARG A 150 -12.82 2.87 40.64
N ARG A 151 -13.31 3.75 41.53
CA ARG A 151 -14.73 4.12 41.58
C ARG A 151 -15.18 4.91 40.35
N ILE A 152 -14.30 5.76 39.80
CA ILE A 152 -14.56 6.52 38.57
C ILE A 152 -14.58 5.58 37.34
N LEU A 153 -13.78 4.51 37.32
CA LEU A 153 -13.80 3.52 36.24
C LEU A 153 -14.99 2.55 36.30
N LEU A 154 -15.59 2.33 37.47
CA LEU A 154 -16.70 1.39 37.66
C LEU A 154 -17.91 1.57 36.70
N PRO A 155 -18.45 2.78 36.43
CA PRO A 155 -19.52 2.95 35.43
C PRO A 155 -19.09 2.58 34.00
N PHE A 156 -17.81 2.73 33.63
CA PHE A 156 -17.30 2.27 32.35
C PHE A 156 -17.33 0.74 32.29
N LEU A 157 -16.88 0.05 33.35
CA LEU A 157 -16.97 -1.43 33.44
C LEU A 157 -18.42 -1.92 33.31
N GLY A 158 -19.38 -1.22 33.95
CA GLY A 158 -20.81 -1.49 33.81
C GLY A 158 -21.34 -1.31 32.39
N PHE A 159 -20.87 -0.28 31.68
CA PHE A 159 -21.18 -0.09 30.26
C PHE A 159 -20.60 -1.21 29.38
N GLY A 160 -19.33 -1.58 29.58
CA GLY A 160 -18.70 -2.69 28.84
C GLY A 160 -19.43 -4.02 29.04
N LEU A 161 -19.90 -4.29 30.26
CA LEU A 161 -20.74 -5.46 30.56
C LEU A 161 -22.09 -5.40 29.85
N ALA A 162 -22.76 -4.24 29.86
CA ALA A 162 -24.05 -4.05 29.17
C ALA A 162 -23.91 -4.24 27.65
N VAL A 163 -22.84 -3.71 27.03
CA VAL A 163 -22.54 -3.94 25.62
C VAL A 163 -22.30 -5.43 25.35
N SER A 164 -21.50 -6.12 26.19
CA SER A 164 -21.26 -7.56 26.04
C SER A 164 -22.53 -8.41 26.14
N VAL A 165 -23.46 -8.09 27.05
CA VAL A 165 -24.75 -8.78 27.16
C VAL A 165 -25.62 -8.53 25.92
N LEU A 166 -25.66 -7.29 25.41
CA LEU A 166 -26.39 -6.96 24.17
C LEU A 166 -25.77 -7.68 22.95
N SER A 167 -24.44 -7.71 22.84
CA SER A 167 -23.74 -8.46 21.79
C SER A 167 -24.01 -9.96 21.85
N LEU A 168 -24.09 -10.56 23.05
CA LEU A 168 -24.46 -11.97 23.21
C LEU A 168 -25.89 -12.24 22.69
N VAL A 169 -26.86 -11.44 23.13
CA VAL A 169 -28.27 -11.54 22.70
C VAL A 169 -28.40 -11.37 21.19
N PHE A 170 -27.69 -10.41 20.58
CA PHE A 170 -27.65 -10.26 19.12
C PHE A 170 -27.01 -11.47 18.42
N SER A 171 -25.92 -12.02 18.98
CA SER A 171 -25.20 -13.16 18.38
C SER A 171 -25.98 -14.48 18.40
N GLU A 172 -26.92 -14.63 19.34
CA GLU A 172 -27.75 -15.83 19.47
C GLU A 172 -29.11 -15.71 18.77
N LEU A 173 -29.71 -14.50 18.73
CA LEU A 173 -31.06 -14.31 18.17
C LEU A 173 -31.10 -13.69 16.77
N VAL A 174 -30.20 -12.74 16.46
CA VAL A 174 -30.32 -11.89 15.25
C VAL A 174 -29.31 -12.29 14.18
N VAL A 175 -28.07 -12.58 14.57
CA VAL A 175 -26.98 -12.93 13.65
C VAL A 175 -27.26 -14.24 12.86
N PRO A 176 -27.79 -15.33 13.46
CA PRO A 176 -27.98 -16.59 12.73
C PRO A 176 -28.96 -16.45 11.55
N GLU A 177 -30.12 -15.82 11.78
CA GLU A 177 -31.12 -15.56 10.73
C GLU A 177 -30.59 -14.60 9.66
N ALA A 178 -29.91 -13.53 10.07
CA ALA A 178 -29.36 -12.53 9.17
C ALA A 178 -28.26 -13.11 8.25
N GLU A 179 -27.40 -13.99 8.77
CA GLU A 179 -26.40 -14.72 7.97
C GLU A 179 -27.03 -15.73 7.01
N ALA A 180 -28.12 -16.41 7.41
CA ALA A 180 -28.86 -17.31 6.51
C ALA A 180 -29.51 -16.54 5.35
N LEU A 181 -30.09 -15.36 5.61
CA LEU A 181 -30.62 -14.46 4.59
C LEU A 181 -29.52 -13.91 3.68
N TYR A 182 -28.39 -13.47 4.25
CA TYR A 182 -27.20 -13.03 3.50
C TYR A 182 -26.71 -14.12 2.53
N ARG A 183 -26.51 -15.35 3.03
CA ARG A 183 -26.00 -16.46 2.22
C ARG A 183 -26.99 -16.87 1.13
N ARG A 184 -28.29 -16.89 1.43
CA ARG A 184 -29.36 -17.18 0.44
C ARG A 184 -29.36 -16.17 -0.71
N GLU A 185 -29.35 -14.88 -0.41
CA GLU A 185 -29.35 -13.82 -1.44
C GLU A 185 -28.05 -13.85 -2.26
N LEU A 186 -26.90 -14.10 -1.60
CA LEU A 186 -25.60 -14.24 -2.27
C LEU A 186 -25.57 -15.42 -3.25
N LEU A 187 -26.09 -16.59 -2.86
CA LEU A 187 -26.17 -17.76 -3.75
C LEU A 187 -27.09 -17.51 -4.95
N VAL A 188 -28.25 -16.87 -4.76
CA VAL A 188 -29.16 -16.50 -5.86
C VAL A 188 -28.47 -15.55 -6.86
N LEU A 189 -27.68 -14.58 -6.37
CA LEU A 189 -26.93 -13.64 -7.20
C LEU A 189 -25.74 -14.28 -7.93
N LEU A 190 -25.10 -15.29 -7.35
CA LEU A 190 -24.01 -16.04 -7.97
C LEU A 190 -24.48 -17.04 -9.04
N TYR A 191 -25.59 -17.74 -8.79
CA TYR A 191 -26.03 -18.89 -9.61
C TYR A 191 -27.26 -18.62 -10.51
N ARG A 192 -27.82 -17.40 -10.50
CA ARG A 192 -28.96 -16.96 -11.35
C ARG A 192 -30.23 -17.83 -11.26
N GLY A 193 -30.45 -18.50 -10.13
CA GLY A 193 -31.68 -19.24 -9.85
C GLY A 193 -31.67 -19.91 -8.48
N PRO A 194 -32.84 -20.34 -7.97
CA PRO A 194 -32.92 -21.14 -6.76
C PRO A 194 -32.54 -22.60 -7.07
N THR A 195 -31.25 -22.93 -7.00
CA THR A 195 -30.79 -24.31 -7.06
C THR A 195 -31.19 -25.06 -5.79
N PRO A 196 -31.70 -26.31 -5.88
CA PRO A 196 -31.75 -27.19 -4.71
C PRO A 196 -30.33 -27.48 -4.23
N THR A 197 -30.14 -27.69 -2.93
CA THR A 197 -28.83 -27.95 -2.33
C THR A 197 -28.39 -29.40 -2.56
N ILE A 198 -28.10 -29.72 -3.83
CA ILE A 198 -27.51 -31.00 -4.22
C ILE A 198 -26.12 -31.11 -3.57
N GLN A 199 -25.87 -32.23 -2.92
CA GLN A 199 -24.57 -32.56 -2.35
C GLN A 199 -24.10 -33.88 -2.94
N GLU A 200 -22.81 -33.96 -3.25
CA GLU A 200 -22.19 -35.09 -3.94
C GLU A 200 -21.06 -35.65 -3.08
N ASN A 201 -20.84 -36.96 -3.14
CA ASN A 201 -19.77 -37.69 -2.45
C ASN A 201 -19.78 -37.52 -0.91
N VAL A 202 -20.97 -37.56 -0.28
CA VAL A 202 -21.13 -37.34 1.16
C VAL A 202 -20.78 -38.60 1.95
N PHE A 203 -19.82 -38.49 2.88
CA PHE A 203 -19.47 -39.55 3.84
C PHE A 203 -19.92 -39.21 5.27
N PHE A 204 -20.56 -40.14 5.97
CA PHE A 204 -20.93 -39.98 7.39
C PHE A 204 -20.95 -41.31 8.14
N ARG A 205 -20.68 -41.27 9.46
CA ARG A 205 -20.75 -42.46 10.32
C ARG A 205 -22.09 -42.56 11.07
N GLY A 206 -22.74 -43.71 10.93
CA GLY A 206 -23.98 -44.08 11.60
C GLY A 206 -23.80 -44.38 13.09
N ALA A 207 -24.92 -44.47 13.80
CA ALA A 207 -24.96 -44.57 15.26
C ALA A 207 -24.40 -45.89 15.84
N ARG A 208 -24.20 -46.93 15.02
CA ARG A 208 -23.70 -48.27 15.44
C ARG A 208 -22.27 -48.53 14.93
N GLY A 209 -21.68 -47.55 14.22
CA GLY A 209 -20.32 -47.61 13.68
C GLY A 209 -20.22 -47.78 12.16
N GLU A 210 -21.36 -47.89 11.47
CA GLU A 210 -21.46 -48.00 10.02
C GLU A 210 -20.86 -46.77 9.32
N LEU A 211 -20.14 -46.93 8.21
CA LEU A 211 -19.75 -45.79 7.36
C LEU A 211 -20.67 -45.74 6.14
N PHE A 212 -21.49 -44.70 6.05
CA PHE A 212 -22.31 -44.39 4.88
C PHE A 212 -21.52 -43.50 3.91
N TYR A 213 -21.68 -43.78 2.62
CA TYR A 213 -21.29 -42.96 1.48
C TYR A 213 -22.51 -42.79 0.59
N VAL A 214 -22.71 -41.58 0.08
CA VAL A 214 -23.77 -41.22 -0.86
C VAL A 214 -23.16 -40.42 -2.02
N GLU A 215 -23.23 -40.98 -3.23
CA GLU A 215 -22.73 -40.34 -4.44
C GLU A 215 -23.48 -39.03 -4.74
N ARG A 216 -24.82 -39.02 -4.62
CA ARG A 216 -25.65 -37.82 -4.84
C ARG A 216 -26.86 -37.75 -3.90
N TYR A 217 -27.07 -36.61 -3.26
CA TYR A 217 -28.22 -36.32 -2.39
C TYR A 217 -29.03 -35.13 -2.90
N THR A 218 -30.36 -35.29 -2.97
CA THR A 218 -31.31 -34.26 -3.40
C THR A 218 -32.53 -34.25 -2.47
N GLY A 219 -32.42 -33.55 -1.34
CA GLY A 219 -33.53 -33.22 -0.43
C GLY A 219 -34.04 -34.38 0.43
N SER A 220 -34.60 -35.42 -0.19
CA SER A 220 -34.98 -36.69 0.47
C SER A 220 -34.66 -37.93 -0.37
N ARG A 221 -34.16 -37.76 -1.61
CA ARG A 221 -33.63 -38.84 -2.44
C ARG A 221 -32.11 -38.90 -2.30
N VAL A 222 -31.59 -40.11 -2.14
CA VAL A 222 -30.16 -40.43 -2.24
C VAL A 222 -29.93 -41.39 -3.41
N GLU A 223 -28.77 -41.31 -4.03
CA GLU A 223 -28.34 -42.13 -5.17
C GLU A 223 -26.87 -42.53 -4.99
N GLY A 224 -26.50 -43.70 -5.50
CA GLY A 224 -25.15 -44.27 -5.36
C GLY A 224 -24.77 -44.46 -3.90
N VAL A 225 -25.57 -45.23 -3.14
CA VAL A 225 -25.36 -45.44 -1.71
C VAL A 225 -24.45 -46.64 -1.48
N VAL A 226 -23.42 -46.46 -0.65
CA VAL A 226 -22.56 -47.54 -0.15
C VAL A 226 -22.47 -47.46 1.37
N ILE A 227 -22.71 -48.57 2.07
CA ILE A 227 -22.63 -48.66 3.53
C ILE A 227 -21.61 -49.74 3.89
N TYR A 228 -20.58 -49.38 4.64
CA TYR A 228 -19.61 -50.31 5.21
C TYR A 228 -20.04 -50.62 6.65
N ASP A 229 -20.58 -51.81 6.91
CA ASP A 229 -20.78 -52.28 8.28
C ASP A 229 -19.45 -52.77 8.86
N LEU A 230 -18.78 -51.84 9.56
CA LEU A 230 -17.56 -52.10 10.32
C LEU A 230 -17.84 -52.72 11.70
N SER A 231 -19.11 -52.77 12.13
CA SER A 231 -19.54 -53.33 13.42
C SER A 231 -19.85 -54.82 13.36
N ALA A 232 -20.20 -55.31 12.16
CA ALA A 232 -20.70 -56.65 11.85
C ALA A 232 -22.05 -57.00 12.56
N GLN A 233 -22.76 -55.98 13.07
CA GLN A 233 -24.02 -56.13 13.81
C GLN A 233 -25.28 -56.01 12.94
N LEU A 234 -25.15 -55.54 11.69
CA LEU A 234 -26.28 -55.42 10.76
C LEU A 234 -26.78 -56.79 10.28
N PHE A 235 -27.96 -56.77 9.65
CA PHE A 235 -28.64 -57.99 9.21
C PHE A 235 -28.25 -58.35 7.76
N PRO A 236 -27.94 -59.63 7.44
CA PRO A 236 -27.80 -60.76 8.36
C PRO A 236 -26.45 -60.71 9.12
N ARG A 237 -26.48 -60.98 10.43
CA ARG A 237 -25.30 -60.86 11.31
C ARG A 237 -24.16 -61.75 10.83
N SER A 238 -22.97 -61.19 10.78
CA SER A 238 -21.75 -61.80 10.25
C SER A 238 -20.63 -61.64 11.29
N PRO A 239 -19.65 -62.56 11.40
CA PRO A 239 -18.46 -62.33 12.23
C PRO A 239 -17.42 -61.42 11.55
N PHE A 240 -17.65 -61.03 10.28
CA PHE A 240 -16.77 -60.19 9.47
C PHE A 240 -17.54 -59.03 8.82
N PRO A 241 -16.90 -57.90 8.51
CA PRO A 241 -17.53 -56.74 7.89
C PRO A 241 -18.29 -57.04 6.60
N ALA A 242 -19.32 -56.25 6.33
CA ALA A 242 -20.13 -56.32 5.12
C ALA A 242 -20.16 -54.96 4.40
N VAL A 243 -20.26 -54.99 3.08
CA VAL A 243 -20.42 -53.78 2.25
C VAL A 243 -21.74 -53.86 1.50
N ILE A 244 -22.62 -52.91 1.75
CA ILE A 244 -23.97 -52.86 1.20
C ILE A 244 -24.02 -51.75 0.16
N THR A 245 -24.42 -52.06 -1.08
CA THR A 245 -24.54 -51.08 -2.17
C THR A 245 -25.99 -50.99 -2.64
N ALA A 246 -26.45 -49.80 -3.04
CA ALA A 246 -27.78 -49.59 -3.60
C ALA A 246 -27.77 -48.44 -4.64
N LYS A 247 -28.56 -48.59 -5.71
CA LYS A 247 -28.66 -47.56 -6.77
C LYS A 247 -29.33 -46.29 -6.26
N GLU A 248 -30.50 -46.46 -5.62
CA GLU A 248 -31.34 -45.38 -5.12
C GLU A 248 -31.72 -45.64 -3.66
N GLY A 249 -32.05 -44.57 -2.95
CA GLY A 249 -32.75 -44.63 -1.68
C GLY A 249 -33.61 -43.40 -1.43
N VAL A 250 -34.55 -43.53 -0.52
CA VAL A 250 -35.40 -42.44 -0.04
C VAL A 250 -35.29 -42.37 1.48
N LEU A 251 -35.11 -41.16 2.01
CA LEU A 251 -34.97 -40.88 3.42
C LEU A 251 -36.30 -40.31 3.93
N GLU A 252 -36.96 -41.03 4.83
CA GLU A 252 -38.26 -40.66 5.41
C GLU A 252 -38.22 -40.84 6.93
N ARG A 253 -38.38 -39.75 7.70
CA ARG A 253 -38.51 -39.78 9.18
C ARG A 253 -37.36 -40.50 9.89
N GLY A 254 -36.14 -40.35 9.38
CA GLY A 254 -34.96 -41.03 9.90
C GLY A 254 -34.82 -42.52 9.51
N GLU A 255 -35.75 -43.10 8.74
CA GLU A 255 -35.53 -44.36 8.02
C GLU A 255 -34.98 -44.09 6.61
N LEU A 256 -33.89 -44.76 6.24
CA LEU A 256 -33.35 -44.80 4.89
C LEU A 256 -33.82 -46.09 4.19
N LEU A 257 -34.73 -45.95 3.24
CA LEU A 257 -35.22 -47.03 2.38
C LEU A 257 -34.34 -47.13 1.13
N LEU A 258 -33.44 -48.12 1.08
CA LEU A 258 -32.62 -48.44 -0.09
C LEU A 258 -33.37 -49.33 -1.09
N ARG A 259 -33.07 -49.16 -2.37
CA ARG A 259 -33.67 -49.91 -3.50
C ARG A 259 -32.62 -50.43 -4.47
N GLU A 260 -32.93 -51.60 -5.05
CA GLU A 260 -32.09 -52.32 -6.02
C GLU A 260 -30.61 -52.43 -5.59
N GLY A 261 -30.37 -53.17 -4.51
CA GLY A 261 -29.05 -53.24 -3.89
C GLY A 261 -28.49 -54.66 -3.70
N ARG A 262 -27.27 -54.71 -3.17
CA ARG A 262 -26.50 -55.93 -2.90
C ARG A 262 -25.77 -55.82 -1.56
N VAL A 263 -25.71 -56.92 -0.81
CA VAL A 263 -24.83 -57.10 0.35
C VAL A 263 -23.66 -57.97 -0.09
N LEU A 264 -22.44 -57.45 0.05
CA LEU A 264 -21.17 -58.14 -0.16
C LEU A 264 -20.65 -58.57 1.21
N ARG A 265 -20.38 -59.87 1.40
CA ARG A 265 -19.82 -60.41 2.65
C ARG A 265 -18.40 -60.91 2.42
N PHE A 266 -17.54 -60.68 3.39
CA PHE A 266 -16.12 -61.06 3.34
C PHE A 266 -15.80 -62.15 4.38
N GLY A 267 -14.80 -62.97 4.09
CA GLY A 267 -14.28 -64.00 4.97
C GLY A 267 -13.05 -63.55 5.78
N PRO A 268 -12.46 -64.45 6.60
CA PRO A 268 -11.34 -64.13 7.49
C PRO A 268 -10.05 -63.69 6.78
N ALA A 269 -9.88 -63.96 5.48
CA ALA A 269 -8.73 -63.53 4.69
C ALA A 269 -9.06 -62.34 3.75
N GLY A 270 -10.25 -61.73 3.89
CA GLY A 270 -10.74 -60.66 3.02
C GLY A 270 -11.31 -61.14 1.68
N GLU A 271 -11.51 -62.45 1.52
CA GLU A 271 -12.13 -63.06 0.36
C GLU A 271 -13.64 -62.79 0.30
N LEU A 272 -14.19 -62.52 -0.89
CA LEU A 272 -15.63 -62.32 -1.06
C LEU A 272 -16.36 -63.68 -0.98
N THR A 273 -17.10 -63.90 0.11
CA THR A 273 -17.74 -65.21 0.41
C THR A 273 -19.18 -65.30 -0.10
N GLU A 274 -19.95 -64.21 -0.01
CA GLU A 274 -21.36 -64.18 -0.46
C GLU A 274 -21.72 -62.82 -1.10
N VAL A 275 -22.65 -62.87 -2.06
CA VAL A 275 -23.30 -61.70 -2.66
C VAL A 275 -24.81 -61.89 -2.63
N LEU A 276 -25.51 -61.13 -1.80
CA LEU A 276 -26.96 -61.23 -1.61
C LEU A 276 -27.66 -60.02 -2.23
N GLY A 277 -28.54 -60.22 -3.21
CA GLY A 277 -29.33 -59.14 -3.81
C GLY A 277 -30.61 -58.83 -3.02
N PHE A 278 -31.02 -57.56 -2.96
CA PHE A 278 -32.28 -57.14 -2.34
C PHE A 278 -33.06 -56.14 -3.21
N GLY A 279 -34.39 -56.24 -3.17
CA GLY A 279 -35.30 -55.30 -3.84
C GLY A 279 -35.46 -54.00 -3.06
N GLU A 280 -35.81 -54.10 -1.78
CA GLU A 280 -35.83 -53.00 -0.81
C GLU A 280 -35.14 -53.43 0.50
N LEU A 281 -34.50 -52.47 1.20
CA LEU A 281 -33.90 -52.68 2.52
C LEU A 281 -33.96 -51.38 3.33
N ARG A 282 -34.32 -51.46 4.63
CA ARG A 282 -34.50 -50.29 5.50
C ARG A 282 -33.39 -50.18 6.54
N PHE A 283 -32.91 -48.95 6.76
CA PHE A 283 -31.91 -48.61 7.77
C PHE A 283 -32.43 -47.50 8.68
N GLU A 284 -32.17 -47.61 9.98
CA GLU A 284 -32.51 -46.59 10.98
C GLU A 284 -31.31 -45.65 11.15
N VAL A 285 -31.39 -44.44 10.55
CA VAL A 285 -30.32 -43.43 10.53
C VAL A 285 -30.56 -42.34 11.59
N GLY A 286 -31.84 -42.02 11.86
CA GLY A 286 -32.29 -41.07 12.87
C GLY A 286 -32.30 -39.61 12.39
N GLU A 287 -33.45 -38.95 12.55
CA GLU A 287 -33.74 -37.59 12.03
C GLU A 287 -32.67 -36.54 12.39
N LYS A 288 -32.08 -36.63 13.58
CA LYS A 288 -31.05 -35.69 14.06
C LYS A 288 -29.67 -35.90 13.41
N LEU A 289 -29.38 -37.08 12.86
CA LEU A 289 -28.15 -37.30 12.11
C LEU A 289 -28.31 -36.78 10.67
N GLU A 290 -29.48 -37.01 10.08
CA GLU A 290 -29.90 -36.50 8.76
C GLU A 290 -29.79 -34.96 8.67
N GLU A 291 -30.58 -34.20 9.45
CA GLU A 291 -30.59 -32.73 9.35
C GLU A 291 -29.20 -32.15 9.66
N ALA A 292 -28.49 -32.75 10.62
CA ALA A 292 -27.17 -32.29 11.00
C ALA A 292 -26.14 -32.51 9.88
N VAL A 293 -26.01 -33.74 9.36
CA VAL A 293 -25.01 -34.10 8.33
C VAL A 293 -25.32 -33.46 6.99
N LEU A 294 -26.58 -33.51 6.56
CA LEU A 294 -27.00 -33.15 5.20
C LEU A 294 -27.56 -31.72 5.12
N GLY A 295 -27.91 -31.09 6.23
CA GLY A 295 -28.31 -29.68 6.30
C GLY A 295 -27.11 -28.75 6.16
N GLY A 296 -26.85 -28.29 4.93
CA GLY A 296 -25.64 -27.53 4.55
C GLY A 296 -25.46 -26.12 5.12
N ARG A 297 -26.01 -25.78 6.31
CA ARG A 297 -25.78 -24.51 7.04
C ARG A 297 -24.33 -24.42 7.53
N THR A 298 -23.69 -23.26 7.40
CA THR A 298 -22.34 -23.02 7.94
C THR A 298 -22.38 -22.70 9.45
N PRO A 299 -21.25 -22.84 10.18
CA PRO A 299 -21.14 -22.40 11.57
C PRO A 299 -21.45 -20.90 11.80
N SER A 300 -21.35 -20.07 10.75
CA SER A 300 -21.80 -18.66 10.76
C SER A 300 -23.31 -18.53 10.96
N GLU A 301 -24.10 -19.36 10.27
CA GLU A 301 -25.57 -19.35 10.24
C GLU A 301 -26.23 -20.03 11.45
N MET A 302 -25.44 -20.62 12.35
CA MET A 302 -25.92 -21.31 13.57
C MET A 302 -25.76 -20.39 14.79
N SER A 303 -26.74 -20.37 15.68
CA SER A 303 -26.55 -19.92 17.07
C SER A 303 -25.44 -20.74 17.74
N ALA A 304 -24.80 -20.22 18.79
CA ALA A 304 -23.82 -20.98 19.57
C ALA A 304 -24.47 -22.19 20.25
N ARG A 305 -25.79 -22.13 20.52
CA ARG A 305 -26.60 -23.28 20.94
C ARG A 305 -26.71 -24.35 19.85
N GLU A 306 -27.22 -24.02 18.65
CA GLU A 306 -27.32 -24.98 17.53
C GLU A 306 -25.94 -25.57 17.19
N LEU A 307 -24.90 -24.74 17.15
CA LEU A 307 -23.52 -25.17 16.90
C LEU A 307 -23.03 -26.16 17.97
N ARG A 308 -23.42 -25.98 19.24
CA ARG A 308 -23.09 -26.92 20.31
C ARG A 308 -23.84 -28.23 20.19
N GLU A 309 -25.13 -28.20 19.89
CA GLU A 309 -25.94 -29.40 19.65
C GLU A 309 -25.41 -30.19 18.43
N ARG A 310 -24.99 -29.49 17.36
CA ARG A 310 -24.30 -30.07 16.18
C ARG A 310 -22.92 -30.68 16.51
N ILE A 311 -22.13 -30.04 17.36
CA ILE A 311 -20.84 -30.55 17.85
C ILE A 311 -21.02 -31.85 18.62
N ASP A 312 -21.95 -31.88 19.58
CA ASP A 312 -22.15 -33.05 20.44
C ASP A 312 -22.72 -34.24 19.64
N LEU A 313 -23.48 -34.00 18.55
CA LEU A 313 -23.86 -35.03 17.57
C LEU A 313 -22.66 -35.54 16.74
N LEU A 314 -21.90 -34.66 16.08
CA LEU A 314 -20.75 -35.07 15.25
C LEU A 314 -19.67 -35.83 16.04
N ARG A 315 -19.51 -35.49 17.32
CA ARG A 315 -18.59 -36.17 18.23
C ARG A 315 -19.02 -37.61 18.52
N GLN A 316 -20.33 -37.91 18.56
CA GLN A 316 -20.84 -39.28 18.72
C GLN A 316 -20.58 -40.12 17.47
N SER A 317 -20.74 -39.55 16.28
CA SER A 317 -20.31 -40.16 15.00
C SER A 317 -18.78 -40.17 14.79
N GLY A 318 -17.98 -39.64 15.73
CA GLY A 318 -16.52 -39.70 15.66
C GLY A 318 -15.85 -38.86 14.58
N HIS A 319 -16.48 -37.78 14.11
CA HIS A 319 -15.86 -36.79 13.22
C HIS A 319 -14.99 -35.79 14.00
N ASP A 320 -13.95 -35.19 13.39
CA ASP A 320 -13.18 -34.14 14.06
C ASP A 320 -14.01 -32.83 14.17
N VAL A 321 -14.39 -32.51 15.39
CA VAL A 321 -15.15 -31.32 15.77
C VAL A 321 -14.27 -30.14 16.22
N ARG A 322 -12.93 -30.24 16.15
CA ARG A 322 -11.96 -29.23 16.61
C ARG A 322 -12.23 -27.83 16.06
N ALA A 323 -12.42 -27.71 14.74
CA ALA A 323 -12.72 -26.43 14.10
C ALA A 323 -14.05 -25.83 14.58
N LEU A 324 -15.07 -26.66 14.80
CA LEU A 324 -16.37 -26.23 15.31
C LEU A 324 -16.28 -25.76 16.78
N TRP A 325 -15.47 -26.43 17.62
CA TRP A 325 -15.18 -25.97 18.98
C TRP A 325 -14.47 -24.61 19.01
N VAL A 326 -13.54 -24.34 18.07
CA VAL A 326 -12.91 -23.01 17.92
C VAL A 326 -13.96 -21.95 17.56
N GLU A 327 -14.92 -22.26 16.69
CA GLU A 327 -16.00 -21.31 16.37
C GLU A 327 -16.96 -21.10 17.54
N TYR A 328 -17.36 -22.16 18.24
CA TYR A 328 -18.23 -22.07 19.43
C TYR A 328 -17.61 -21.17 20.51
N HIS A 329 -16.34 -21.41 20.86
CA HIS A 329 -15.65 -20.55 21.82
C HIS A 329 -15.37 -19.15 21.27
N GLY A 330 -15.13 -19.01 19.97
CA GLY A 330 -14.97 -17.73 19.29
C GLY A 330 -16.20 -16.83 19.39
N LYS A 331 -17.43 -17.35 19.19
CA LYS A 331 -18.66 -16.56 19.31
C LYS A 331 -18.85 -16.02 20.73
N LEU A 332 -18.67 -16.87 21.75
CA LEU A 332 -18.78 -16.48 23.16
C LEU A 332 -17.70 -15.47 23.56
N ALA A 333 -16.48 -15.62 23.03
CA ALA A 333 -15.36 -14.70 23.28
C ALA A 333 -15.62 -13.31 22.66
N ILE A 334 -16.09 -13.23 21.41
CA ILE A 334 -16.49 -11.96 20.75
C ILE A 334 -17.56 -11.23 21.57
N ALA A 335 -18.61 -11.95 22.01
CA ALA A 335 -19.64 -11.37 22.84
C ALA A 335 -19.07 -10.84 24.18
N GLY A 336 -18.20 -11.60 24.84
CA GLY A 336 -17.50 -11.17 26.07
C GLY A 336 -16.44 -10.08 25.88
N ALA A 337 -16.03 -9.77 24.65
CA ALA A 337 -14.88 -8.92 24.37
C ALA A 337 -15.06 -7.47 24.81
N ALA A 338 -16.26 -6.90 24.72
CA ALA A 338 -16.50 -5.50 25.07
C ALA A 338 -16.21 -5.21 26.56
N PHE A 339 -16.66 -6.09 27.47
CA PHE A 339 -16.31 -5.98 28.89
C PHE A 339 -14.81 -6.07 29.13
N VAL A 340 -14.14 -7.05 28.52
CA VAL A 340 -12.68 -7.27 28.67
C VAL A 340 -11.87 -6.08 28.14
N PHE A 341 -12.23 -5.57 26.96
CA PHE A 341 -11.55 -4.43 26.36
C PHE A 341 -11.76 -3.16 27.18
N VAL A 342 -12.95 -2.92 27.72
CA VAL A 342 -13.19 -1.77 28.62
C VAL A 342 -12.44 -1.93 29.95
N LEU A 343 -12.34 -3.15 30.50
CA LEU A 343 -11.56 -3.45 31.71
C LEU A 343 -10.05 -3.19 31.54
N PHE A 344 -9.50 -3.43 30.35
CA PHE A 344 -8.12 -3.09 30.00
C PHE A 344 -7.94 -1.60 29.65
N GLY A 345 -8.80 -1.07 28.77
CA GLY A 345 -8.72 0.28 28.23
C GLY A 345 -9.02 1.38 29.24
N ALA A 346 -9.86 1.13 30.24
CA ALA A 346 -10.22 2.11 31.27
C ALA A 346 -9.01 2.58 32.11
N PRO A 347 -8.26 1.72 32.81
CA PRO A 347 -7.08 2.18 33.56
C PRO A 347 -5.95 2.67 32.63
N LEU A 348 -5.81 2.11 31.42
CA LEU A 348 -4.78 2.52 30.47
C LEU A 348 -5.04 3.91 29.87
N GLY A 349 -6.30 4.24 29.56
CA GLY A 349 -6.72 5.56 29.06
C GLY A 349 -6.43 6.68 30.07
N VAL A 350 -6.51 6.40 31.37
CA VAL A 350 -6.11 7.34 32.43
C VAL A 350 -4.60 7.56 32.49
N LEU A 351 -3.80 6.52 32.24
CA LEU A 351 -2.34 6.61 32.21
C LEU A 351 -1.85 7.43 31.02
N LEU A 352 -2.41 7.17 29.83
CA LEU A 352 -1.94 7.73 28.56
C LEU A 352 -2.65 9.04 28.15
N GLY A 353 -3.90 9.26 28.58
CA GLY A 353 -4.66 10.49 28.32
C GLY A 353 -4.00 11.77 28.82
N ARG A 354 -3.09 11.66 29.80
CA ARG A 354 -2.22 12.76 30.27
C ARG A 354 -1.29 13.34 29.20
N ARG A 355 -1.11 12.66 28.06
CA ARG A 355 -0.30 13.14 26.91
C ARG A 355 -1.12 13.88 25.84
N GLY A 356 -2.44 13.93 25.97
CA GLY A 356 -3.34 14.69 25.08
C GLY A 356 -4.35 13.83 24.32
N ARG A 357 -5.47 14.46 23.92
CA ARG A 357 -6.64 13.79 23.33
C ARG A 357 -6.32 13.01 22.04
N ALA A 358 -5.44 13.53 21.18
CA ALA A 358 -5.05 12.88 19.92
C ALA A 358 -4.23 11.59 20.13
N THR A 359 -3.30 11.58 21.09
CA THR A 359 -2.60 10.36 21.53
C THR A 359 -3.59 9.33 22.09
N GLY A 360 -4.68 9.80 22.71
CA GLY A 360 -5.86 9.01 23.05
C GLY A 360 -6.37 8.19 21.86
N MET A 361 -6.80 8.88 20.81
CA MET A 361 -7.41 8.27 19.63
C MET A 361 -6.51 7.22 18.94
N VAL A 362 -5.23 7.57 18.70
CA VAL A 362 -4.29 6.69 17.98
C VAL A 362 -4.01 5.41 18.76
N VAL A 363 -3.74 5.51 20.07
CA VAL A 363 -3.45 4.32 20.89
C VAL A 363 -4.70 3.45 21.06
N GLY A 364 -5.88 4.04 21.25
CA GLY A 364 -7.14 3.29 21.33
C GLY A 364 -7.43 2.48 20.07
N PHE A 365 -7.16 3.05 18.88
CA PHE A 365 -7.34 2.36 17.61
C PHE A 365 -6.31 1.23 17.39
N LEU A 366 -5.02 1.51 17.64
CA LEU A 366 -3.95 0.50 17.49
C LEU A 366 -4.15 -0.70 18.43
N LEU A 367 -4.60 -0.47 19.66
CA LEU A 367 -4.92 -1.56 20.60
C LEU A 367 -6.15 -2.37 20.17
N ALA A 368 -7.15 -1.74 19.57
CA ALA A 368 -8.30 -2.45 18.99
C ALA A 368 -7.87 -3.35 17.83
N ALA A 369 -7.06 -2.82 16.91
CA ALA A 369 -6.52 -3.57 15.77
C ALA A 369 -5.63 -4.74 16.20
N GLY A 370 -4.69 -4.50 17.14
CA GLY A 370 -3.80 -5.54 17.66
C GLY A 370 -4.56 -6.66 18.40
N ALA A 371 -5.61 -6.32 19.16
CA ALA A 371 -6.46 -7.32 19.82
C ALA A 371 -7.25 -8.18 18.82
N GLN A 372 -7.74 -7.59 17.72
CA GLN A 372 -8.40 -8.34 16.64
C GLN A 372 -7.40 -9.24 15.89
N ALA A 373 -6.20 -8.75 15.59
CA ALA A 373 -5.16 -9.55 14.96
C ALA A 373 -4.79 -10.78 15.82
N LEU A 374 -4.56 -10.58 17.13
CA LEU A 374 -4.27 -11.67 18.06
C LEU A 374 -5.41 -12.71 18.16
N PHE A 375 -6.67 -12.28 18.02
CA PHE A 375 -7.84 -13.16 17.97
C PHE A 375 -7.92 -13.98 16.68
N LEU A 376 -7.53 -13.42 15.53
CA LEU A 376 -7.42 -14.18 14.28
C LEU A 376 -6.29 -15.23 14.38
N TRP A 377 -5.11 -14.84 14.89
CA TRP A 377 -3.97 -15.74 15.10
C TRP A 377 -4.28 -16.88 16.09
N ALA A 378 -4.94 -16.59 17.22
CA ALA A 378 -5.36 -17.63 18.16
C ALA A 378 -6.32 -18.65 17.50
N ARG A 379 -7.27 -18.17 16.67
CA ARG A 379 -8.22 -19.02 15.95
C ARG A 379 -7.56 -19.86 14.85
N THR A 380 -6.54 -19.37 14.14
CA THR A 380 -5.84 -20.16 13.13
C THR A 380 -4.95 -21.25 13.75
N LEU A 381 -4.18 -20.92 14.79
CA LEU A 381 -3.38 -21.89 15.56
C LEU A 381 -4.23 -23.01 16.15
N ALA A 382 -5.39 -22.68 16.74
CA ALA A 382 -6.27 -23.67 17.33
C ALA A 382 -7.01 -24.55 16.29
N ARG A 383 -7.32 -24.02 15.09
CA ARG A 383 -7.84 -24.84 13.97
C ARG A 383 -6.80 -25.85 13.49
N ARG A 384 -5.53 -25.45 13.40
CA ARG A 384 -4.40 -26.34 13.06
C ARG A 384 -4.10 -27.37 14.17
N GLY A 385 -4.58 -27.15 15.39
CA GLY A 385 -4.35 -28.03 16.56
C GLY A 385 -3.16 -27.67 17.42
N LEU A 386 -2.43 -26.61 17.08
CA LEU A 386 -1.29 -26.09 17.85
C LEU A 386 -1.73 -25.45 19.18
N LEU A 387 -3.02 -25.13 19.31
CA LEU A 387 -3.64 -24.70 20.57
C LEU A 387 -4.94 -25.49 20.85
N PRO A 388 -5.26 -25.79 22.12
CA PRO A 388 -6.57 -26.29 22.51
C PRO A 388 -7.71 -25.38 21.99
N PRO A 389 -8.82 -25.93 21.46
CA PRO A 389 -9.91 -25.14 20.86
C PRO A 389 -10.50 -24.03 21.73
N PHE A 390 -10.52 -24.24 23.06
CA PHE A 390 -10.91 -23.21 24.03
C PHE A 390 -9.99 -21.97 23.98
N LEU A 391 -8.68 -22.16 23.96
CA LEU A 391 -7.72 -21.05 23.89
C LEU A 391 -7.80 -20.32 22.55
N GLY A 392 -8.15 -21.03 21.47
CA GLY A 392 -8.37 -20.43 20.15
C GLY A 392 -9.36 -19.26 20.15
N GLY A 393 -10.44 -19.35 20.95
CA GLY A 393 -11.36 -18.23 21.17
C GLY A 393 -10.92 -17.28 22.29
N TRP A 394 -10.51 -17.82 23.44
CA TRP A 394 -10.41 -17.05 24.69
C TRP A 394 -9.06 -16.40 24.97
N LEU A 395 -7.96 -16.86 24.38
CA LEU A 395 -6.61 -16.46 24.76
C LEU A 395 -6.33 -14.94 24.70
N PRO A 396 -6.72 -14.18 23.67
CA PRO A 396 -6.54 -12.72 23.65
C PRO A 396 -7.28 -12.04 24.80
N HIS A 397 -8.48 -12.53 25.12
CA HIS A 397 -9.34 -11.96 26.15
C HIS A 397 -8.89 -12.33 27.58
N LEU A 398 -8.26 -13.50 27.76
CA LEU A 398 -7.63 -13.89 29.03
C LEU A 398 -6.38 -13.04 29.31
N VAL A 399 -5.56 -12.79 28.30
CA VAL A 399 -4.36 -11.91 28.41
C VAL A 399 -4.78 -10.47 28.69
N LEU A 400 -5.66 -9.88 27.87
CA LEU A 400 -6.11 -8.50 28.07
C LEU A 400 -6.94 -8.33 29.35
N GLY A 401 -7.75 -9.32 29.72
CA GLY A 401 -8.57 -9.31 30.94
C GLY A 401 -7.72 -9.36 32.21
N SER A 402 -6.76 -10.29 32.31
CA SER A 402 -5.85 -10.36 33.46
C SER A 402 -4.99 -9.10 33.59
N LEU A 403 -4.48 -8.57 32.48
CA LEU A 403 -3.76 -7.30 32.43
C LEU A 403 -4.64 -6.11 32.87
N GLY A 404 -5.90 -6.06 32.43
CA GLY A 404 -6.89 -5.06 32.85
C GLY A 404 -7.21 -5.11 34.34
N ILE A 405 -7.36 -6.32 34.92
CA ILE A 405 -7.54 -6.52 36.37
C ILE A 405 -6.32 -5.99 37.13
N LEU A 406 -5.09 -6.33 36.71
CA LEU A 406 -3.86 -5.84 37.33
C LEU A 406 -3.75 -4.30 37.28
N LEU A 407 -4.07 -3.68 36.14
CA LEU A 407 -4.06 -2.22 35.98
C LEU A 407 -5.16 -1.52 36.81
N TYR A 408 -6.38 -2.08 36.85
CA TYR A 408 -7.47 -1.58 37.70
C TYR A 408 -7.13 -1.68 39.19
N LEU A 409 -6.50 -2.78 39.63
CA LEU A 409 -5.99 -2.91 40.99
C LEU A 409 -4.78 -1.98 41.26
N GLY A 410 -3.96 -1.67 40.27
CA GLY A 410 -2.86 -0.69 40.37
C GLY A 410 -3.32 0.78 40.46
N ALA A 411 -4.52 1.10 39.97
CA ALA A 411 -5.00 2.45 39.66
C ALA A 411 -4.86 3.50 40.78
N ASP A 412 -5.08 3.12 42.05
CA ASP A 412 -5.03 4.05 43.19
C ASP A 412 -3.61 4.26 43.77
N ARG A 413 -2.58 3.56 43.27
CA ARG A 413 -1.22 3.52 43.85
C ARG A 413 -0.12 4.05 42.91
N LEU A 414 -0.45 4.95 41.97
CA LEU A 414 0.37 5.25 40.79
C LEU A 414 1.68 6.04 41.03
N ARG A 415 2.68 5.36 41.59
CA ARG A 415 4.13 5.59 41.35
C ARG A 415 4.74 4.51 40.45
N PHE A 416 4.01 4.05 39.43
CA PHE A 416 4.48 3.01 38.50
C PHE A 416 4.93 3.60 37.16
N ARG A 417 6.22 3.95 37.05
CA ARG A 417 6.87 4.25 35.76
C ARG A 417 7.38 2.97 35.04
N GLY A 418 7.71 1.92 35.77
CA GLY A 418 8.25 0.67 35.20
C GLY A 418 7.20 -0.30 34.66
N ALA A 419 5.99 -0.37 35.25
CA ALA A 419 5.02 -1.41 34.91
C ALA A 419 4.53 -1.37 33.46
N LEU A 420 4.43 -0.21 32.81
CA LEU A 420 4.01 -0.14 31.41
C LEU A 420 5.06 -0.77 30.46
N LEU A 421 6.36 -0.63 30.78
CA LEU A 421 7.45 -1.28 30.05
C LEU A 421 7.51 -2.78 30.38
N PHE A 422 7.39 -3.14 31.67
CA PHE A 422 7.40 -4.52 32.13
C PHE A 422 6.23 -5.35 31.57
N LEU A 423 5.06 -4.73 31.38
CA LEU A 423 3.86 -5.41 30.85
C LEU A 423 3.79 -5.39 29.32
N LEU A 424 4.42 -4.42 28.64
CA LEU A 424 4.70 -4.51 27.20
C LEU A 424 5.70 -5.65 26.92
N ALA A 425 6.75 -5.77 27.75
CA ALA A 425 7.66 -6.91 27.72
C ALA A 425 6.90 -8.22 27.97
N LEU A 426 6.02 -8.30 28.98
CA LEU A 426 5.25 -9.51 29.27
C LEU A 426 4.26 -9.91 28.17
N SER A 427 3.76 -8.95 27.37
CA SER A 427 2.98 -9.26 26.16
C SER A 427 3.82 -9.72 24.97
N LEU A 428 5.14 -9.51 24.99
CA LEU A 428 6.09 -10.00 23.98
C LEU A 428 6.73 -11.34 24.40
N THR A 429 7.00 -11.55 25.68
CA THR A 429 7.50 -12.84 26.22
C THR A 429 6.39 -13.86 26.47
N GLY A 430 5.16 -13.60 26.02
CA GLY A 430 3.98 -14.44 26.26
C GLY A 430 3.76 -15.56 25.24
N PHE A 431 4.30 -15.40 24.03
CA PHE A 431 4.37 -16.43 22.97
C PHE A 431 5.68 -16.26 22.19
N ALA A 432 6.80 -16.54 22.86
CA ALA A 432 7.83 -17.28 22.15
C ALA A 432 7.20 -18.64 21.80
N ALA A 433 6.95 -18.88 20.52
CA ALA A 433 6.77 -20.25 20.04
C ALA A 433 8.05 -21.04 20.37
N PRO A 434 8.02 -22.38 20.46
CA PRO A 434 9.26 -23.13 20.37
C PRO A 434 10.03 -22.68 19.10
N PRO A 435 11.38 -22.70 19.11
CA PRO A 435 12.23 -22.24 18.01
C PRO A 435 12.09 -23.04 16.70
N LEU A 436 11.12 -23.96 16.62
CA LEU A 436 10.66 -24.68 15.46
C LEU A 436 9.12 -24.70 15.54
N ALA A 437 8.43 -23.99 14.64
CA ALA A 437 6.97 -23.92 14.63
C ALA A 437 6.35 -25.28 14.22
N GLU A 438 7.09 -26.06 13.42
CA GLU A 438 6.82 -27.46 13.13
C GLU A 438 8.15 -28.16 12.82
N LEU A 439 8.41 -29.31 13.47
CA LEU A 439 9.52 -30.22 13.17
C LEU A 439 8.90 -31.56 12.79
N SER A 440 9.06 -31.99 11.54
CA SER A 440 8.62 -33.31 11.08
C SER A 440 9.75 -34.02 10.37
N ALA A 441 10.06 -35.25 10.79
CA ALA A 441 11.10 -36.11 10.23
C ALA A 441 10.59 -37.57 10.18
N GLU A 442 11.12 -38.38 9.26
CA GLU A 442 10.79 -39.81 9.15
C GLU A 442 11.33 -40.61 10.34
N GLU A 443 12.57 -40.29 10.74
CA GLU A 443 13.24 -40.79 11.93
C GLU A 443 13.75 -39.58 12.71
N LEU A 444 13.57 -39.58 14.04
CA LEU A 444 14.09 -38.55 14.95
C LEU A 444 14.67 -39.21 16.20
N VAL A 445 15.95 -38.98 16.45
CA VAL A 445 16.70 -39.44 17.62
C VAL A 445 17.04 -38.23 18.49
N VAL A 446 16.72 -38.28 19.77
CA VAL A 446 17.05 -37.25 20.76
C VAL A 446 17.91 -37.87 21.85
N ALA A 447 19.03 -37.22 22.19
CA ALA A 447 20.02 -37.69 23.15
C ALA A 447 20.47 -36.56 24.09
N GLU A 448 21.32 -36.90 25.06
CA GLU A 448 21.95 -35.96 26.01
C GLU A 448 20.94 -35.00 26.69
N GLU A 449 19.91 -35.58 27.32
CA GLU A 449 18.81 -34.85 28.00
C GLU A 449 18.03 -33.86 27.10
N GLY A 450 18.16 -33.98 25.77
CA GLY A 450 17.57 -33.06 24.80
C GLY A 450 18.53 -32.02 24.24
N ARG A 451 19.85 -32.14 24.49
CA ARG A 451 20.87 -31.24 23.91
C ARG A 451 21.40 -31.68 22.55
N TYR A 452 21.15 -32.93 22.13
CA TYR A 452 21.52 -33.43 20.81
C TYR A 452 20.30 -34.05 20.11
N TRP A 453 20.07 -33.64 18.86
CA TRP A 453 18.96 -34.13 18.03
C TRP A 453 19.50 -34.53 16.66
N CYS A 454 19.05 -35.65 16.11
CA CYS A 454 19.38 -36.09 14.76
C CYS A 454 18.13 -36.63 14.07
N GLY A 455 17.85 -36.19 12.83
CA GLY A 455 16.67 -36.59 12.09
C GLY A 455 16.88 -36.73 10.59
N ARG A 456 16.00 -37.49 9.92
CA ARG A 456 16.05 -37.80 8.48
C ARG A 456 14.77 -37.37 7.77
N GLN A 457 14.93 -36.86 6.54
CA GLN A 457 13.90 -36.13 5.79
C GLN A 457 13.18 -35.09 6.69
N ALA A 458 13.98 -34.27 7.36
CA ALA A 458 13.51 -33.31 8.34
C ALA A 458 13.08 -32.01 7.66
N ARG A 459 11.81 -31.64 7.87
CA ARG A 459 11.22 -30.34 7.56
C ARG A 459 11.15 -29.51 8.84
N LEU A 460 11.67 -28.29 8.76
CA LEU A 460 11.64 -27.26 9.81
C LEU A 460 10.80 -26.08 9.32
N VAL A 461 9.66 -25.82 9.95
CA VAL A 461 8.88 -24.60 9.73
C VAL A 461 9.31 -23.55 10.75
N LEU A 462 9.75 -22.39 10.28
CA LEU A 462 10.35 -21.32 11.06
C LEU A 462 9.64 -19.99 10.77
N ALA A 463 9.96 -18.94 11.54
CA ALA A 463 9.31 -17.63 11.40
C ALA A 463 9.76 -16.94 10.10
N GLY A 464 8.92 -17.03 9.06
CA GLY A 464 9.13 -16.41 7.74
C GLY A 464 9.79 -17.30 6.69
N TYR A 465 10.19 -18.53 7.03
CA TYR A 465 10.88 -19.44 6.11
C TYR A 465 10.70 -20.92 6.50
N THR A 466 10.96 -21.81 5.55
CA THR A 466 10.97 -23.27 5.75
C THR A 466 12.31 -23.87 5.33
N LEU A 467 12.85 -24.78 6.14
CA LEU A 467 14.07 -25.54 5.82
C LEU A 467 13.74 -27.03 5.68
N ASP A 468 13.86 -27.56 4.47
CA ASP A 468 13.68 -28.98 4.15
C ASP A 468 15.04 -29.65 3.91
N ALA A 469 15.37 -30.73 4.61
CA ALA A 469 16.68 -31.37 4.52
C ALA A 469 16.68 -32.89 4.66
N ARG A 470 17.55 -33.58 3.90
CA ARG A 470 17.63 -35.05 3.89
C ARG A 470 18.11 -35.65 5.21
N ALA A 471 19.02 -34.95 5.89
CA ALA A 471 19.47 -35.27 7.24
C ALA A 471 19.81 -33.98 7.99
N VAL A 472 19.49 -33.94 9.29
CA VAL A 472 19.68 -32.77 10.16
C VAL A 472 20.21 -33.21 11.52
N GLU A 473 21.19 -32.50 12.03
CA GLU A 473 21.84 -32.68 13.34
C GLU A 473 21.79 -31.32 14.08
N PHE A 474 21.31 -31.29 15.32
CA PHE A 474 21.34 -30.10 16.20
C PHE A 474 22.16 -30.38 17.45
N TRP A 475 22.88 -29.38 17.95
CA TRP A 475 23.51 -29.43 19.28
C TRP A 475 23.50 -28.08 20.02
N GLU A 476 23.32 -28.14 21.34
CA GLU A 476 23.43 -26.99 22.24
C GLU A 476 24.83 -26.90 22.86
N ARG A 477 25.56 -25.79 22.66
CA ARG A 477 26.89 -25.55 23.27
C ARG A 477 27.04 -24.15 23.86
N GLU A 478 27.15 -23.13 23.02
CA GLU A 478 27.15 -21.71 23.41
C GLU A 478 25.95 -20.97 22.78
N GLY A 479 24.86 -21.73 22.58
CA GLY A 479 23.77 -21.45 21.66
C GLY A 479 23.41 -22.72 20.89
N TRP A 480 22.36 -22.66 20.08
CA TRP A 480 21.91 -23.77 19.25
C TRP A 480 22.59 -23.71 17.88
N GLU A 481 23.40 -24.74 17.58
CA GLU A 481 24.01 -24.94 16.28
C GLU A 481 23.32 -26.08 15.52
N LEU A 482 23.23 -25.92 14.21
CA LEU A 482 22.45 -26.74 13.29
C LEU A 482 23.35 -27.15 12.11
N GLN A 483 23.43 -28.44 11.80
CA GLN A 483 24.05 -28.95 10.57
C GLN A 483 23.04 -29.77 9.77
N ALA A 484 22.87 -29.45 8.50
CA ALA A 484 21.96 -30.13 7.60
C ALA A 484 22.66 -30.56 6.30
N LYS A 485 22.22 -31.67 5.71
CA LYS A 485 22.74 -32.24 4.45
C LYS A 485 21.64 -32.32 3.41
N GLY A 486 21.91 -31.83 2.21
CA GLY A 486 20.93 -31.66 1.13
C GLY A 486 19.74 -30.82 1.61
N ALA A 487 20.01 -29.57 1.98
CA ALA A 487 19.10 -28.68 2.69
C ALA A 487 18.66 -27.49 1.83
N ARG A 488 17.34 -27.26 1.73
CA ARG A 488 16.73 -26.11 1.04
C ARG A 488 16.02 -25.21 2.05
N VAL A 489 16.45 -23.95 2.13
CA VAL A 489 15.76 -22.87 2.82
C VAL A 489 14.92 -22.09 1.80
N GLU A 490 13.65 -21.86 2.10
CA GLU A 490 12.70 -21.14 1.24
C GLU A 490 12.01 -20.02 2.02
N THR A 491 11.97 -18.81 1.44
CA THR A 491 11.45 -17.56 2.02
C THR A 491 10.47 -16.90 1.03
N GLU A 492 9.80 -15.82 1.41
CA GLU A 492 8.90 -15.10 0.48
C GLU A 492 9.64 -14.46 -0.72
N GLU A 493 10.91 -14.07 -0.55
CA GLU A 493 11.71 -13.42 -1.60
C GLU A 493 12.47 -14.41 -2.51
N GLY A 494 12.69 -15.65 -2.07
CA GLY A 494 13.58 -16.57 -2.77
C GLY A 494 13.85 -17.87 -2.02
N TRP A 495 14.78 -18.68 -2.54
CA TRP A 495 15.20 -19.94 -1.92
C TRP A 495 16.68 -20.21 -2.14
N VAL A 496 17.29 -20.97 -1.23
CA VAL A 496 18.69 -21.39 -1.26
C VAL A 496 18.78 -22.86 -0.89
N GLU A 497 19.40 -23.68 -1.74
CA GLU A 497 19.63 -25.11 -1.55
C GLU A 497 21.13 -25.40 -1.51
N ALA A 498 21.60 -26.14 -0.50
CA ALA A 498 23.01 -26.47 -0.29
C ALA A 498 23.22 -27.96 -0.03
N HIS A 499 24.34 -28.52 -0.52
CA HIS A 499 24.72 -29.89 -0.18
C HIS A 499 25.04 -30.03 1.32
N THR A 500 25.75 -29.04 1.88
CA THR A 500 25.99 -28.94 3.34
C THR A 500 25.59 -27.54 3.81
N LEU A 501 24.80 -27.46 4.87
CA LEU A 501 24.42 -26.22 5.56
C LEU A 501 24.84 -26.33 7.03
N ARG A 502 25.49 -25.29 7.57
CA ARG A 502 25.82 -25.14 8.99
C ARG A 502 25.34 -23.80 9.48
N ALA A 503 24.44 -23.76 10.45
CA ALA A 503 23.85 -22.53 10.92
C ALA A 503 23.92 -22.36 12.44
N ARG A 504 23.90 -21.09 12.85
CA ARG A 504 23.63 -20.68 14.23
C ARG A 504 22.22 -20.13 14.33
N LEU A 505 21.50 -20.62 15.33
CA LEU A 505 20.15 -20.18 15.68
C LEU A 505 20.25 -19.15 16.82
N SER A 506 19.36 -18.17 16.82
CA SER A 506 19.24 -17.19 17.91
C SER A 506 18.64 -17.85 19.16
N PRO A 507 18.66 -17.19 20.34
CA PRO A 507 17.91 -17.65 21.52
C PRO A 507 16.41 -17.85 21.28
N GLU A 508 15.86 -17.17 20.28
CA GLU A 508 14.47 -17.24 19.81
C GLU A 508 14.26 -18.26 18.68
N GLY A 509 15.33 -18.82 18.09
CA GLY A 509 15.28 -19.83 17.04
C GLY A 509 15.37 -19.31 15.60
N GLU A 510 15.52 -18.01 15.38
CA GLU A 510 15.77 -17.51 14.01
C GLU A 510 17.16 -17.96 13.55
N LEU A 511 17.30 -18.34 12.28
CA LEU A 511 18.63 -18.42 11.65
C LEU A 511 19.27 -17.04 11.78
N VAL A 512 20.51 -16.97 12.28
CA VAL A 512 21.29 -15.73 12.30
C VAL A 512 22.25 -15.73 11.11
N SER A 513 22.98 -16.84 10.96
CA SER A 513 23.94 -17.05 9.87
C SER A 513 24.00 -18.53 9.51
N ALA A 514 24.02 -18.85 8.22
CA ALA A 514 24.22 -20.20 7.69
C ALA A 514 25.42 -20.24 6.72
N GLU A 515 26.49 -20.94 7.09
CA GLU A 515 27.58 -21.35 6.19
C GLU A 515 27.06 -22.45 5.25
N LEU A 516 27.42 -22.36 3.96
CA LEU A 516 26.93 -23.24 2.89
C LEU A 516 28.09 -23.83 2.08
N GLN A 517 27.94 -25.07 1.63
CA GLN A 517 28.82 -25.75 0.67
C GLN A 517 28.00 -26.35 -0.48
N ASP A 518 28.54 -26.23 -1.69
CA ASP A 518 27.91 -26.60 -2.97
C ASP A 518 26.44 -26.20 -3.02
N PHE A 519 26.20 -24.89 -3.11
CA PHE A 519 24.88 -24.29 -2.96
C PHE A 519 24.43 -23.52 -4.20
N ARG A 520 23.11 -23.42 -4.35
CA ARG A 520 22.42 -22.69 -5.42
C ARG A 520 21.20 -21.97 -4.87
N GLY A 521 20.68 -20.98 -5.57
CA GLY A 521 19.47 -20.30 -5.16
C GLY A 521 18.89 -19.35 -6.19
N GLU A 522 17.70 -18.85 -5.87
CA GLU A 522 16.99 -17.80 -6.59
C GLU A 522 16.63 -16.68 -5.60
N VAL A 523 16.84 -15.43 -5.99
CA VAL A 523 16.34 -14.24 -5.28
C VAL A 523 15.57 -13.36 -6.25
N ARG A 524 14.34 -13.00 -5.91
CA ARG A 524 13.51 -12.08 -6.69
C ARG A 524 13.81 -10.64 -6.32
N PHE A 525 13.83 -9.76 -7.31
CA PHE A 525 13.99 -8.33 -7.08
C PHE A 525 13.14 -7.50 -8.03
N ALA A 526 12.84 -6.26 -7.65
CA ALA A 526 12.26 -5.30 -8.59
C ALA A 526 13.27 -5.01 -9.71
N GLY A 527 12.94 -5.41 -10.94
CA GLY A 527 13.63 -4.93 -12.13
C GLY A 527 12.93 -3.69 -12.69
N PRO A 528 13.62 -2.85 -13.48
CA PRO A 528 13.09 -1.58 -13.98
C PRO A 528 12.03 -1.74 -15.08
N GLU A 529 12.05 -2.83 -15.87
CA GLU A 529 11.00 -3.15 -16.85
C GLU A 529 9.91 -4.09 -16.28
N LYS A 530 10.31 -5.02 -15.41
CA LYS A 530 9.50 -6.12 -14.86
C LYS A 530 10.14 -6.65 -13.57
N PRO A 531 9.42 -7.40 -12.71
CA PRO A 531 10.05 -8.18 -11.64
C PRO A 531 11.04 -9.21 -12.22
N GLU A 532 12.24 -9.28 -11.65
CA GLU A 532 13.34 -10.12 -12.12
C GLU A 532 13.74 -11.18 -11.08
N THR A 533 14.43 -12.23 -11.52
CA THR A 533 14.92 -13.30 -10.62
C THR A 533 16.39 -13.56 -10.89
N LEU A 534 17.24 -13.29 -9.91
CA LEU A 534 18.66 -13.63 -9.97
C LEU A 534 18.87 -15.07 -9.50
N ARG A 535 19.42 -15.91 -10.38
CA ARG A 535 19.84 -17.29 -10.08
C ARG A 535 21.34 -17.34 -9.85
N PHE A 536 21.78 -18.15 -8.90
CA PHE A 536 23.20 -18.34 -8.61
C PHE A 536 23.51 -19.78 -8.17
N ALA A 537 24.77 -20.19 -8.34
CA ALA A 537 25.36 -21.41 -7.80
C ALA A 537 26.82 -21.13 -7.39
N ALA A 538 27.28 -21.67 -6.26
CA ALA A 538 28.56 -21.34 -5.64
C ALA A 538 29.13 -22.52 -4.83
N ALA A 539 30.45 -22.69 -4.83
CA ALA A 539 31.12 -23.82 -4.16
C ALA A 539 31.08 -23.73 -2.63
N GLN A 540 31.17 -22.53 -2.06
CA GLN A 540 31.08 -22.29 -0.62
C GLN A 540 30.67 -20.84 -0.34
N GLY A 541 30.08 -20.57 0.83
CA GLY A 541 29.61 -19.24 1.18
C GLY A 541 28.87 -19.15 2.50
N ALA A 542 28.14 -18.06 2.71
CA ALA A 542 27.32 -17.83 3.92
C ALA A 542 26.10 -16.95 3.63
N VAL A 543 25.00 -17.17 4.34
CA VAL A 543 23.78 -16.36 4.30
C VAL A 543 23.53 -15.75 5.68
N GLU A 544 23.26 -14.44 5.76
CA GLU A 544 22.82 -13.77 6.99
C GLU A 544 21.31 -13.46 6.90
N PHE A 545 20.56 -13.86 7.92
CA PHE A 545 19.11 -13.68 7.99
C PHE A 545 18.73 -12.69 9.10
N ARG A 546 17.52 -12.14 9.04
CA ARG A 546 16.94 -11.30 10.10
C ARG A 546 15.42 -11.29 10.00
N GLN A 547 14.70 -11.64 11.06
CA GLN A 547 13.23 -11.59 11.10
C GLN A 547 12.57 -12.42 9.98
N GLY A 548 13.25 -13.49 9.55
CA GLY A 548 12.84 -14.37 8.46
C GLY A 548 13.30 -13.98 7.05
N GLU A 549 13.79 -12.75 6.85
CA GLU A 549 14.28 -12.26 5.55
C GLU A 549 15.76 -12.61 5.33
N ILE A 550 16.16 -12.82 4.07
CA ILE A 550 17.58 -12.93 3.68
C ILE A 550 18.16 -11.52 3.56
N THR A 551 19.02 -11.13 4.49
CA THR A 551 19.63 -9.78 4.47
C THR A 551 20.93 -9.73 3.67
N ARG A 552 21.63 -10.85 3.55
CA ARG A 552 22.93 -10.95 2.88
C ARG A 552 23.19 -12.36 2.38
N ILE A 553 23.78 -12.50 1.19
CA ILE A 553 24.42 -13.75 0.73
C ILE A 553 25.87 -13.42 0.34
N LEU A 554 26.79 -14.28 0.77
CA LEU A 554 28.21 -14.29 0.45
C LEU A 554 28.57 -15.64 -0.19
N GLY A 555 29.57 -15.67 -1.06
CA GLY A 555 30.18 -16.93 -1.51
C GLY A 555 31.31 -16.75 -2.50
N SER A 556 31.97 -17.86 -2.83
CA SER A 556 33.15 -17.90 -3.71
C SER A 556 33.03 -18.94 -4.82
N SER A 557 33.68 -18.69 -5.96
CA SER A 557 33.58 -19.48 -7.20
C SER A 557 32.13 -19.64 -7.65
N VAL A 558 31.53 -18.51 -8.06
CA VAL A 558 30.09 -18.34 -8.22
C VAL A 558 29.72 -18.18 -9.70
N LEU A 559 28.69 -18.88 -10.12
CA LEU A 559 27.99 -18.74 -11.40
C LEU A 559 26.66 -18.05 -11.15
N LEU A 560 26.31 -17.03 -11.93
CA LEU A 560 25.03 -16.29 -11.81
C LEU A 560 24.45 -15.84 -13.15
N THR A 561 23.12 -15.80 -13.23
CA THR A 561 22.34 -15.38 -14.41
C THR A 561 20.91 -15.01 -13.99
N THR A 562 20.20 -14.18 -14.75
CA THR A 562 18.73 -14.01 -14.60
C THR A 562 17.92 -14.91 -15.52
N CYS A 563 18.59 -15.62 -16.43
CA CYS A 563 17.95 -16.56 -17.35
C CYS A 563 17.22 -17.70 -16.61
N PRO A 564 16.20 -18.34 -17.21
CA PRO A 564 15.39 -19.38 -16.55
C PRO A 564 16.18 -20.62 -16.07
N CYS A 565 17.31 -20.91 -16.71
CA CYS A 565 18.15 -22.08 -16.43
C CYS A 565 19.59 -21.67 -16.12
N LEU A 566 20.26 -22.39 -15.22
CA LEU A 566 21.71 -22.25 -14.98
C LEU A 566 22.56 -23.11 -15.95
N GLU A 567 21.96 -24.16 -16.53
CA GLU A 567 22.59 -24.99 -17.56
C GLU A 567 22.29 -24.42 -18.95
N GLY A 568 23.36 -24.06 -19.69
CA GLY A 568 23.26 -23.52 -21.05
C GLY A 568 22.50 -22.19 -21.26
N PRO A 569 22.51 -21.19 -20.34
CA PRO A 569 21.81 -19.93 -20.57
C PRO A 569 22.44 -19.09 -21.69
N PRO A 570 21.66 -18.19 -22.34
CA PRO A 570 22.18 -17.20 -23.28
C PRO A 570 23.37 -16.38 -22.75
N TYR A 571 23.37 -16.05 -21.45
CA TYR A 571 24.53 -15.49 -20.77
C TYR A 571 24.73 -16.08 -19.37
N LEU A 572 25.99 -16.17 -18.96
CA LEU A 572 26.41 -16.68 -17.66
C LEU A 572 27.54 -15.78 -17.13
N ILE A 573 27.49 -15.42 -15.86
CA ILE A 573 28.53 -14.63 -15.21
C ILE A 573 29.24 -15.51 -14.19
N TRP A 574 30.55 -15.67 -14.33
CA TRP A 574 31.41 -16.26 -13.31
C TRP A 574 32.06 -15.15 -12.47
N ALA A 575 32.20 -15.36 -11.16
CA ALA A 575 32.90 -14.46 -10.24
C ALA A 575 33.65 -15.25 -9.17
N GLU A 576 34.80 -14.75 -8.73
CA GLU A 576 35.60 -15.37 -7.66
C GLU A 576 34.96 -15.16 -6.28
N GLU A 577 34.39 -13.98 -6.03
CA GLU A 577 33.59 -13.66 -4.84
C GLU A 577 32.29 -12.96 -5.25
N PHE A 578 31.19 -13.25 -4.55
CA PHE A 578 29.96 -12.44 -4.61
C PHE A 578 29.46 -12.04 -3.23
N LEU A 579 28.78 -10.89 -3.20
CA LEU A 579 28.01 -10.34 -2.10
C LEU A 579 26.69 -9.81 -2.65
N LEU A 580 25.59 -10.48 -2.33
CA LEU A 580 24.23 -10.07 -2.68
C LEU A 580 23.51 -9.51 -1.43
N LEU A 581 22.92 -8.32 -1.58
CA LEU A 581 22.01 -7.69 -0.64
C LEU A 581 20.64 -7.56 -1.35
N PRO A 582 19.66 -8.44 -1.05
CA PRO A 582 18.35 -8.43 -1.72
C PRO A 582 17.67 -7.06 -1.72
N GLN A 583 16.93 -6.78 -2.80
CA GLN A 583 16.32 -5.49 -3.13
C GLN A 583 17.25 -4.26 -3.15
N ARG A 584 18.57 -4.41 -3.00
CA ARG A 584 19.51 -3.28 -2.85
C ARG A 584 20.71 -3.34 -3.78
N TRP A 585 21.58 -4.35 -3.64
CA TRP A 585 22.88 -4.37 -4.31
C TRP A 585 23.36 -5.78 -4.64
N LEU A 586 23.98 -5.94 -5.80
CA LEU A 586 24.84 -7.07 -6.14
C LEU A 586 26.29 -6.54 -6.29
N PHE A 587 27.23 -7.16 -5.59
CA PHE A 587 28.67 -6.90 -5.69
C PHE A 587 29.40 -8.19 -6.06
N VAL A 588 30.33 -8.12 -7.01
CA VAL A 588 31.10 -9.28 -7.50
C VAL A 588 32.54 -8.90 -7.84
N ARG A 589 33.47 -9.85 -7.69
CA ARG A 589 34.92 -9.67 -7.94
C ARG A 589 35.46 -10.70 -8.93
N ASN A 590 36.51 -10.31 -9.65
CA ASN A 590 37.21 -11.14 -10.65
C ASN A 590 36.19 -11.79 -11.62
N VAL A 591 35.40 -10.93 -12.26
CA VAL A 591 34.18 -11.29 -12.98
C VAL A 591 34.51 -11.63 -14.43
N ARG A 592 34.00 -12.76 -14.93
CA ARG A 592 34.01 -13.12 -16.35
C ARG A 592 32.58 -13.24 -16.86
N VAL A 593 32.25 -12.50 -17.91
CA VAL A 593 30.93 -12.54 -18.56
C VAL A 593 31.03 -13.42 -19.79
N ASP A 594 30.35 -14.56 -19.77
CA ASP A 594 30.24 -15.51 -20.87
C ASP A 594 28.88 -15.35 -21.57
N SER A 595 28.87 -15.43 -22.90
CA SER A 595 27.67 -15.33 -23.73
C SER A 595 27.65 -16.47 -24.75
N PHE A 596 26.57 -17.24 -24.79
CA PHE A 596 26.45 -18.48 -25.56
C PHE A 596 27.63 -19.46 -25.36
N GLY A 597 28.22 -19.47 -24.16
CA GLY A 597 29.39 -20.29 -23.80
C GLY A 597 30.76 -19.69 -24.14
N TYR A 598 30.82 -18.50 -24.76
CA TYR A 598 32.08 -17.81 -25.09
C TYR A 598 32.37 -16.66 -24.13
N PRO A 599 33.59 -16.55 -23.55
CA PRO A 599 33.95 -15.43 -22.68
C PRO A 599 34.07 -14.13 -23.50
N LEU A 600 33.27 -13.12 -23.15
CA LEU A 600 33.26 -11.81 -23.80
C LEU A 600 34.16 -10.78 -23.09
N VAL A 601 33.99 -10.65 -21.77
CA VAL A 601 34.58 -9.56 -20.98
C VAL A 601 35.05 -10.08 -19.63
N TRP A 602 36.19 -9.55 -19.16
CA TRP A 602 36.67 -9.69 -17.79
C TRP A 602 36.67 -8.33 -17.08
N LEU A 603 36.21 -8.28 -15.82
CA LEU A 603 36.19 -7.10 -14.97
C LEU A 603 36.78 -7.45 -13.59
N PRO A 604 37.70 -6.64 -13.02
CA PRO A 604 38.27 -6.92 -11.70
C PRO A 604 37.21 -6.86 -10.58
N PHE A 605 36.17 -6.05 -10.78
CA PHE A 605 35.05 -5.84 -9.88
C PHE A 605 33.85 -5.36 -10.70
N TYR A 606 32.64 -5.68 -10.26
CA TYR A 606 31.41 -5.09 -10.77
C TYR A 606 30.40 -4.93 -9.63
N ALA A 607 29.53 -3.92 -9.73
CA ALA A 607 28.46 -3.68 -8.79
C ALA A 607 27.20 -3.16 -9.52
N ALA A 608 26.05 -3.76 -9.22
CA ALA A 608 24.74 -3.31 -9.69
C ALA A 608 23.86 -2.92 -8.50
N ARG A 609 23.10 -1.83 -8.67
CA ARG A 609 21.96 -1.55 -7.80
C ARG A 609 20.75 -2.36 -8.31
N LEU A 610 20.04 -3.00 -7.40
CA LEU A 610 18.77 -3.67 -7.69
C LEU A 610 17.62 -2.66 -7.50
N GLY A 611 16.58 -2.72 -8.32
CA GLY A 611 15.43 -1.79 -8.26
C GLY A 611 15.50 -0.55 -9.16
N GLU A 612 16.63 -0.27 -9.82
CA GLU A 612 16.82 0.95 -10.65
C GLU A 612 17.68 0.65 -11.90
N GLU A 613 17.82 1.62 -12.81
CA GLU A 613 18.78 1.56 -13.93
C GLU A 613 20.22 1.40 -13.41
N SER A 614 21.07 0.68 -14.16
CA SER A 614 22.34 0.16 -13.64
C SER A 614 23.50 0.37 -14.62
N ILE A 615 24.64 -0.27 -14.32
CA ILE A 615 25.83 -0.23 -15.17
C ILE A 615 25.78 -1.44 -16.10
N PRO A 616 25.76 -1.29 -17.43
CA PRO A 616 25.75 -2.43 -18.34
C PRO A 616 27.07 -3.22 -18.21
N PHE A 617 26.97 -4.55 -18.19
CA PHE A 617 28.13 -5.45 -18.13
C PHE A 617 29.01 -5.42 -19.39
N LEU A 618 28.43 -5.02 -20.52
CA LEU A 618 29.00 -5.17 -21.86
C LEU A 618 29.11 -3.80 -22.56
N PRO A 619 30.11 -3.60 -23.43
CA PRO A 619 30.28 -2.33 -24.14
C PRO A 619 29.30 -2.20 -25.31
N GLU A 620 28.77 -0.99 -25.53
CA GLU A 620 28.05 -0.61 -26.75
C GLU A 620 29.07 -0.39 -27.89
N VAL A 621 28.79 -0.96 -29.06
CA VAL A 621 29.61 -0.76 -30.28
C VAL A 621 28.74 -0.14 -31.35
N GLY A 622 29.24 0.87 -32.07
CA GLY A 622 28.48 1.47 -33.15
C GLY A 622 29.29 2.32 -34.10
N ARG A 623 28.61 2.98 -35.02
CA ARG A 623 29.17 3.97 -35.94
C ARG A 623 28.35 5.26 -35.89
N THR A 624 29.01 6.38 -36.14
CA THR A 624 28.42 7.72 -36.25
C THR A 624 29.12 8.49 -37.37
N GLY A 625 28.75 9.76 -37.60
CA GLY A 625 29.52 10.69 -38.43
C GLY A 625 30.95 10.99 -37.95
N LEU A 626 31.33 10.54 -36.74
CA LEU A 626 32.71 10.56 -36.22
C LEU A 626 33.45 9.21 -36.44
N GLY A 627 32.87 8.33 -37.25
CA GLY A 627 33.35 6.97 -37.46
C GLY A 627 32.82 5.96 -36.45
N TRP A 628 33.43 4.78 -36.41
CA TRP A 628 33.17 3.75 -35.41
C TRP A 628 33.43 4.28 -33.99
N PHE A 629 32.70 3.76 -33.02
CA PHE A 629 32.88 4.02 -31.60
C PHE A 629 32.74 2.73 -30.77
N LEU A 630 33.48 2.71 -29.66
CA LEU A 630 33.36 1.76 -28.57
C LEU A 630 33.01 2.55 -27.31
N ARG A 631 31.88 2.24 -26.67
CA ARG A 631 31.43 2.90 -25.44
C ARG A 631 31.36 1.88 -24.32
N TRP A 632 32.21 2.06 -23.31
CA TRP A 632 32.36 1.10 -22.21
C TRP A 632 32.19 1.82 -20.87
N SER A 633 31.24 1.34 -20.07
CA SER A 633 30.99 1.78 -18.70
C SER A 633 31.83 0.97 -17.72
N PHE A 634 32.96 1.51 -17.27
CA PHE A 634 33.84 0.86 -16.28
C PHE A 634 33.30 1.10 -14.87
N PRO A 635 32.98 0.06 -14.08
CA PRO A 635 32.47 0.23 -12.73
C PRO A 635 33.52 0.88 -11.80
N TRP A 636 33.07 1.83 -11.00
CA TRP A 636 33.86 2.68 -10.11
C TRP A 636 33.14 2.92 -8.79
N THR A 637 33.77 2.62 -7.67
CA THR A 637 33.24 2.85 -6.32
C THR A 637 34.01 3.99 -5.66
N PRO A 638 33.51 5.24 -5.67
CA PRO A 638 34.26 6.40 -5.20
C PRO A 638 34.43 6.46 -3.67
N TRP A 639 33.53 5.81 -2.93
CA TRP A 639 33.62 5.58 -1.48
C TRP A 639 32.73 4.39 -1.09
N GLU A 640 32.86 3.91 0.15
CA GLU A 640 32.08 2.79 0.66
C GLU A 640 30.58 3.14 0.70
N GLY A 641 29.75 2.32 0.03
CA GLY A 641 28.30 2.59 -0.13
C GLY A 641 27.94 3.47 -1.35
N ALA A 642 28.89 3.78 -2.24
CA ALA A 642 28.63 4.41 -3.53
C ALA A 642 29.15 3.57 -4.70
N VAL A 643 28.36 3.46 -5.76
CA VAL A 643 28.65 2.71 -6.99
C VAL A 643 28.36 3.61 -8.19
N GLY A 644 29.25 3.59 -9.18
CA GLY A 644 29.16 4.44 -10.36
C GLY A 644 29.90 3.85 -11.54
N ALA A 645 29.89 4.54 -12.68
CA ALA A 645 30.65 4.15 -13.85
C ALA A 645 31.47 5.32 -14.41
N LEU A 646 32.73 5.06 -14.72
CA LEU A 646 33.50 5.86 -15.67
C LEU A 646 33.11 5.39 -17.08
N VAL A 647 32.30 6.17 -17.78
CA VAL A 647 31.88 5.87 -19.16
C VAL A 647 32.94 6.40 -20.11
N LEU A 648 33.59 5.54 -20.89
CA LEU A 648 34.55 5.95 -21.90
C LEU A 648 34.00 5.63 -23.30
N THR A 649 33.70 6.68 -24.07
CA THR A 649 33.35 6.56 -25.49
C THR A 649 34.56 6.90 -26.35
N TRP A 650 35.21 5.88 -26.93
CA TRP A 650 36.34 6.01 -27.83
C TRP A 650 35.89 6.01 -29.29
N TYR A 651 36.32 7.01 -30.06
CA TYR A 651 36.12 7.15 -31.50
C TYR A 651 37.48 6.98 -32.21
N PRO A 652 37.88 5.75 -32.61
CA PRO A 652 39.14 5.49 -33.30
C PRO A 652 39.40 6.37 -34.53
N GLU A 653 38.41 6.52 -35.44
CA GLU A 653 38.56 7.32 -36.67
C GLU A 653 38.79 8.82 -36.38
N ALA A 654 38.17 9.35 -35.32
CA ALA A 654 38.31 10.76 -34.94
C ALA A 654 39.49 11.04 -33.98
N GLY A 655 40.17 10.01 -33.47
CA GLY A 655 41.20 10.14 -32.45
C GLY A 655 40.69 10.68 -31.10
N GLN A 656 39.38 10.61 -30.83
CA GLN A 656 38.75 11.21 -29.65
C GLN A 656 38.36 10.15 -28.60
N ILE A 657 38.52 10.51 -27.32
CA ILE A 657 37.90 9.80 -26.19
C ILE A 657 37.02 10.82 -25.45
N ARG A 658 35.77 10.44 -25.18
CA ARG A 658 34.81 11.27 -24.42
C ARG A 658 34.50 10.56 -23.10
N PRO A 659 35.03 11.04 -21.97
CA PRO A 659 34.68 10.52 -20.66
C PRO A 659 33.35 11.10 -20.15
N GLY A 660 32.56 10.25 -19.53
CA GLY A 660 31.42 10.55 -18.66
C GLY A 660 31.60 9.87 -17.30
N LEU A 661 30.78 10.26 -16.33
CA LEU A 661 30.87 9.77 -14.96
C LEU A 661 29.49 9.67 -14.34
N SER A 662 29.08 8.49 -13.87
CA SER A 662 27.93 8.31 -13.00
C SER A 662 28.37 7.86 -11.62
N ALA A 663 27.58 8.15 -10.59
CA ALA A 663 27.63 7.51 -9.27
C ALA A 663 26.25 7.58 -8.59
N ALA A 664 25.92 6.58 -7.78
CA ALA A 664 24.71 6.49 -6.99
C ALA A 664 25.05 5.93 -5.60
N TRP A 665 24.35 6.42 -4.58
CA TRP A 665 24.52 6.01 -3.19
C TRP A 665 23.19 6.14 -2.44
N GLU A 666 23.14 5.70 -1.19
CA GLU A 666 21.88 5.76 -0.43
C GLU A 666 21.41 7.21 -0.22
N GLY A 667 20.33 7.58 -0.92
CA GLY A 667 19.75 8.91 -0.86
C GLY A 667 20.43 9.97 -1.75
N GLY A 668 21.21 9.59 -2.77
CA GLY A 668 21.76 10.54 -3.73
C GLY A 668 22.37 9.94 -5.00
N SER A 669 22.70 10.79 -5.96
CA SER A 669 23.28 10.42 -7.25
C SER A 669 24.07 11.56 -7.90
N LEU A 670 24.96 11.21 -8.82
CA LEU A 670 25.80 12.08 -9.63
C LEU A 670 25.75 11.54 -11.07
N SER A 671 25.56 12.39 -12.07
CA SER A 671 25.72 12.00 -13.47
C SER A 671 26.27 13.15 -14.32
N PHE A 672 27.32 12.87 -15.09
CA PHE A 672 28.09 13.83 -15.85
C PHE A 672 28.45 13.26 -17.23
N GLY A 673 28.27 14.05 -18.28
CA GLY A 673 28.60 13.67 -19.66
C GLY A 673 29.17 14.84 -20.44
N LEU A 674 30.42 14.72 -20.91
CA LEU A 674 31.06 15.72 -21.79
C LEU A 674 30.53 15.67 -23.23
N ASP A 675 29.95 14.54 -23.63
CA ASP A 675 29.26 14.35 -24.91
C ASP A 675 27.99 15.22 -25.05
N GLN A 676 27.28 15.44 -23.93
CA GLN A 676 26.00 16.15 -23.85
C GLN A 676 26.05 17.42 -22.99
N GLY A 677 27.22 17.73 -22.40
CA GLY A 677 27.45 18.95 -21.61
C GLY A 677 26.62 19.05 -20.33
N PHE A 678 26.35 17.96 -19.60
CA PHE A 678 25.56 18.02 -18.37
C PHE A 678 26.29 17.49 -17.13
N LEU A 679 25.83 17.95 -15.98
CA LEU A 679 26.16 17.47 -14.64
C LEU A 679 24.87 17.52 -13.79
N ARG A 680 24.41 16.41 -13.23
CA ARG A 680 23.33 16.36 -12.23
C ARG A 680 23.89 15.84 -10.92
N LEU A 681 23.36 16.34 -9.81
CA LEU A 681 23.69 15.93 -8.45
C LEU A 681 22.40 15.88 -7.63
N SER A 682 22.14 14.79 -6.94
CA SER A 682 21.08 14.68 -5.93
C SER A 682 21.66 14.11 -4.65
N GLY A 683 21.06 14.43 -3.50
CA GLY A 683 21.58 14.00 -2.22
C GLY A 683 20.72 14.41 -1.03
N ARG A 684 21.26 14.17 0.17
CA ARG A 684 20.72 14.69 1.43
C ARG A 684 21.81 15.47 2.16
N VAL A 685 21.43 16.61 2.76
CA VAL A 685 22.32 17.45 3.59
C VAL A 685 21.59 17.71 4.91
N LEU A 686 22.22 17.34 6.03
CA LEU A 686 21.59 17.35 7.37
C LEU A 686 20.26 16.58 7.44
N GLY A 687 20.11 15.53 6.62
CA GLY A 687 18.90 14.70 6.52
C GLY A 687 17.82 15.22 5.55
N GLU A 688 17.85 16.51 5.20
CA GLU A 688 16.92 17.13 4.25
C GLU A 688 17.36 16.84 2.79
N PRO A 689 16.43 16.68 1.83
CA PRO A 689 16.76 16.42 0.43
C PRO A 689 17.27 17.68 -0.28
N TRP A 690 18.27 17.47 -1.16
CA TRP A 690 18.88 18.49 -2.02
C TRP A 690 19.04 17.98 -3.45
N GLN A 691 18.86 18.86 -4.43
CA GLN A 691 18.94 18.56 -5.86
C GLN A 691 19.63 19.71 -6.60
N GLY A 692 20.62 19.36 -7.41
CA GLY A 692 21.39 20.26 -8.25
C GLY A 692 21.46 19.77 -9.71
N GLN A 693 21.38 20.71 -10.64
CA GLN A 693 21.54 20.46 -12.06
C GLN A 693 22.39 21.58 -12.68
N ALA A 694 23.43 21.17 -13.37
CA ALA A 694 24.27 21.96 -14.23
C ALA A 694 24.14 21.47 -15.68
N ARG A 695 23.96 22.39 -16.62
CA ARG A 695 23.89 22.09 -18.06
C ARG A 695 24.55 23.19 -18.86
N TRP A 696 25.46 22.78 -19.73
CA TRP A 696 26.18 23.58 -20.70
C TRP A 696 25.77 23.15 -22.11
N LEU A 697 25.35 24.10 -22.93
CA LEU A 697 24.99 23.92 -24.34
C LEU A 697 25.57 25.08 -25.14
N GLY A 698 26.77 24.89 -25.68
CA GLY A 698 27.45 25.88 -26.53
C GLY A 698 27.72 27.20 -25.80
N SER A 699 26.99 28.27 -26.16
CA SER A 699 27.06 29.58 -25.51
C SER A 699 26.34 29.64 -24.16
N SER A 700 25.45 28.69 -23.86
CA SER A 700 24.61 28.73 -22.66
C SER A 700 25.12 27.82 -21.54
N LEU A 701 25.04 28.32 -20.30
CA LEU A 701 25.31 27.59 -19.07
C LEU A 701 24.15 27.83 -18.10
N THR A 702 23.66 26.78 -17.44
CA THR A 702 22.64 26.87 -16.39
C THR A 702 23.07 26.03 -15.20
N LEU A 703 23.00 26.59 -14.00
CA LEU A 703 23.37 25.98 -12.74
C LEU A 703 22.23 26.24 -11.75
N ASN A 704 21.50 25.20 -11.35
CA ASN A 704 20.48 25.27 -10.32
C ASN A 704 20.90 24.36 -9.17
N LEU A 705 20.79 24.82 -7.93
CA LEU A 705 20.90 24.00 -6.72
C LEU A 705 19.72 24.37 -5.81
N SER A 706 19.06 23.38 -5.22
CA SER A 706 17.93 23.62 -4.33
C SER A 706 17.82 22.55 -3.25
N GLY A 707 17.20 22.90 -2.13
CA GLY A 707 16.97 21.99 -1.02
C GLY A 707 16.20 22.64 0.11
N ARG A 708 16.05 21.92 1.22
CA ARG A 708 15.46 22.45 2.46
C ARG A 708 16.49 22.46 3.59
N VAL A 709 16.36 23.45 4.47
CA VAL A 709 17.14 23.58 5.70
C VAL A 709 16.24 24.14 6.79
N ARG A 710 15.95 23.35 7.82
CA ARG A 710 15.21 23.79 9.02
C ARG A 710 13.87 24.47 8.69
N GLY A 711 13.14 23.95 7.71
CA GLY A 711 11.85 24.48 7.25
C GLY A 711 11.91 25.72 6.35
N TRP A 712 13.09 26.19 5.95
CA TRP A 712 13.27 27.11 4.81
C TRP A 712 13.57 26.30 3.54
N SER A 713 13.02 26.72 2.40
CA SER A 713 13.45 26.27 1.08
C SER A 713 14.51 27.23 0.56
N LEU A 714 15.69 26.71 0.22
CA LEU A 714 16.78 27.47 -0.37
C LEU A 714 16.99 27.02 -1.83
N GLY A 715 17.18 27.99 -2.71
CA GLY A 715 17.63 27.80 -4.08
C GLY A 715 18.83 28.69 -4.39
N ILE A 716 19.67 28.26 -5.31
CA ILE A 716 20.78 29.02 -5.90
C ILE A 716 20.69 28.82 -7.41
N GLN A 717 20.66 29.91 -8.18
CA GLN A 717 20.56 29.90 -9.64
C GLN A 717 21.69 30.74 -10.25
N ALA A 718 22.53 30.13 -11.08
CA ALA A 718 23.57 30.81 -11.85
C ALA A 718 23.55 30.34 -13.30
N GLY A 719 24.23 31.06 -14.19
CA GLY A 719 24.31 30.70 -15.60
C GLY A 719 24.39 31.90 -16.53
N ALA A 720 24.58 31.62 -17.81
CA ALA A 720 24.52 32.58 -18.90
C ALA A 720 23.65 32.02 -20.04
N ALA A 721 22.85 32.87 -20.67
CA ALA A 721 21.97 32.49 -21.78
C ALA A 721 21.72 33.67 -22.72
N GLU A 722 21.31 33.39 -23.95
CA GLU A 722 20.84 34.40 -24.88
C GLU A 722 19.38 34.77 -24.54
N GLY A 723 19.14 36.07 -24.36
CA GLY A 723 17.81 36.65 -24.17
C GLY A 723 17.40 37.54 -25.35
N PRO A 724 16.14 38.01 -25.39
CA PRO A 724 15.60 38.78 -26.52
C PRO A 724 16.22 40.17 -26.72
N GLN A 725 17.15 40.60 -25.86
CA GLN A 725 17.95 41.82 -26.01
C GLN A 725 19.47 41.56 -26.03
N GLY A 726 19.90 40.30 -26.17
CA GLY A 726 21.30 39.87 -26.13
C GLY A 726 21.62 38.93 -24.97
N PRO A 727 22.90 38.59 -24.74
CA PRO A 727 23.31 37.68 -23.68
C PRO A 727 23.12 38.28 -22.29
N TYR A 728 22.61 37.48 -21.37
CA TYR A 728 22.47 37.81 -19.95
C TYR A 728 23.04 36.69 -19.08
N ALA A 729 23.45 37.02 -17.86
CA ALA A 729 23.98 36.08 -16.88
C ALA A 729 23.44 36.34 -15.47
N ARG A 730 23.22 35.26 -14.73
CA ARG A 730 22.97 35.23 -13.29
C ARG A 730 24.23 34.69 -12.60
N LEU A 731 24.74 35.47 -11.67
CA LEU A 731 26.03 35.28 -11.02
C LEU A 731 25.79 35.24 -9.50
N PRO A 732 25.81 34.04 -8.92
CA PRO A 732 24.58 33.35 -8.49
C PRO A 732 23.50 34.21 -7.80
N GLU A 733 22.24 33.97 -8.15
CA GLU A 733 21.06 34.40 -7.38
C GLU A 733 20.68 33.35 -6.33
N LEU A 734 20.84 33.68 -5.06
CA LEU A 734 20.40 32.90 -3.91
C LEU A 734 18.98 33.33 -3.52
N VAL A 735 18.06 32.37 -3.44
CA VAL A 735 16.65 32.58 -3.07
C VAL A 735 16.33 31.77 -1.81
N LEU A 736 15.85 32.44 -0.77
CA LEU A 736 15.32 31.85 0.46
C LEU A 736 13.81 32.03 0.49
N SER A 737 13.06 31.01 0.89
CA SER A 737 11.61 31.14 1.08
C SER A 737 11.05 30.23 2.17
N ARG A 738 9.93 30.66 2.77
CA ARG A 738 9.25 29.91 3.83
C ARG A 738 7.75 30.20 3.84
N ALA A 739 6.96 29.14 3.94
CA ALA A 739 5.52 29.24 4.21
C ALA A 739 5.28 29.20 5.74
N LEU A 740 4.32 29.98 6.19
CA LEU A 740 3.86 30.14 7.58
C LEU A 740 2.34 30.34 7.56
N THR A 741 1.66 30.07 8.67
CA THR A 741 0.25 30.48 8.84
C THR A 741 0.17 31.76 9.67
N ALA A 742 -0.49 32.79 9.14
CA ALA A 742 -0.62 34.10 9.79
C ALA A 742 -1.95 34.77 9.44
N TRP A 743 -2.54 35.51 10.40
CA TRP A 743 -3.82 36.20 10.25
C TRP A 743 -4.98 35.32 9.74
N GLY A 744 -4.91 34.01 10.00
CA GLY A 744 -5.88 33.01 9.54
C GLY A 744 -5.80 32.67 8.05
N GLY A 745 -4.65 32.93 7.40
CA GLY A 745 -4.34 32.51 6.04
C GLY A 745 -2.88 32.05 5.90
N ASP A 746 -2.49 31.72 4.67
CA ASP A 746 -1.14 31.28 4.33
C ASP A 746 -0.26 32.49 4.00
N LEU A 747 0.86 32.65 4.71
CA LEU A 747 1.88 33.68 4.52
C LEU A 747 3.15 33.04 3.94
N GLN A 748 3.55 33.48 2.75
CA GLN A 748 4.80 33.12 2.12
C GLN A 748 5.78 34.29 2.21
N ILE A 749 6.94 34.05 2.82
CA ILE A 749 8.07 34.98 2.84
C ILE A 749 9.07 34.52 1.77
N ARG A 750 9.58 35.46 0.95
CA ARG A 750 10.64 35.22 -0.02
C ARG A 750 11.71 36.30 0.07
N LEU A 751 12.96 35.88 0.06
CA LEU A 751 14.16 36.71 -0.03
C LEU A 751 14.96 36.26 -1.25
N GLY A 752 15.57 37.18 -1.98
CA GLY A 752 16.45 36.89 -3.10
C GLY A 752 17.62 37.86 -3.11
N VAL A 753 18.84 37.36 -3.28
CA VAL A 753 20.03 38.19 -3.50
C VAL A 753 20.87 37.57 -4.61
N GLY A 754 21.22 38.34 -5.63
CA GLY A 754 22.03 37.86 -6.73
C GLY A 754 22.80 38.97 -7.44
N HIS A 755 23.79 38.60 -8.23
CA HIS A 755 24.48 39.49 -9.14
C HIS A 755 24.09 39.16 -10.58
N PHE A 756 23.88 40.18 -11.41
CA PHE A 756 23.29 40.08 -12.73
C PHE A 756 24.15 40.81 -13.76
N GLN A 757 24.14 40.30 -15.00
CA GLN A 757 24.73 40.95 -16.15
C GLN A 757 23.79 40.85 -17.36
N GLU A 758 23.71 41.88 -18.18
CA GLU A 758 22.96 41.91 -19.45
C GLU A 758 23.70 42.84 -20.42
N GLY A 759 24.37 42.26 -21.42
CA GLY A 759 25.38 42.96 -22.22
C GLY A 759 26.48 43.59 -21.34
N GLU A 760 26.66 44.91 -21.47
CA GLU A 760 27.59 45.72 -20.66
C GLU A 760 27.04 46.08 -19.27
N ARG A 761 25.74 45.93 -19.01
CA ARG A 761 25.15 46.26 -17.70
C ARG A 761 25.49 45.19 -16.69
N VAL A 762 26.04 45.59 -15.54
CA VAL A 762 26.44 44.71 -14.45
C VAL A 762 25.95 45.30 -13.13
N GLY A 763 25.40 44.48 -12.24
CA GLY A 763 24.93 44.96 -10.94
C GLY A 763 24.24 43.90 -10.10
N TRP A 764 24.02 44.20 -8.81
CA TRP A 764 23.30 43.30 -7.90
C TRP A 764 21.78 43.52 -7.90
N ARG A 765 21.05 42.55 -7.37
CA ARG A 765 19.65 42.62 -6.93
C ARG A 765 19.57 42.14 -5.49
N ALA A 766 18.85 42.87 -4.64
CA ALA A 766 18.39 42.37 -3.34
C ALA A 766 16.87 42.57 -3.24
N GLY A 767 16.13 41.48 -3.08
CA GLY A 767 14.67 41.44 -3.11
C GLY A 767 14.05 40.79 -1.88
N LEU A 768 12.96 41.38 -1.39
CA LEU A 768 12.06 40.82 -0.37
C LEU A 768 10.64 40.82 -0.95
N SER A 769 9.93 39.69 -0.90
CA SER A 769 8.48 39.67 -1.09
C SER A 769 7.74 38.93 0.03
N LEU A 770 6.52 39.39 0.28
CA LEU A 770 5.56 38.84 1.22
C LEU A 770 4.27 38.56 0.46
N GLY A 771 3.95 37.29 0.26
CA GLY A 771 2.65 36.84 -0.24
C GLY A 771 1.76 36.41 0.91
N TRP A 772 0.50 36.82 0.94
CA TRP A 772 -0.50 36.30 1.87
C TRP A 772 -1.78 35.95 1.13
N SER A 773 -2.39 34.81 1.45
CA SER A 773 -3.72 34.49 0.93
C SER A 773 -4.62 33.74 1.91
N ARG A 774 -5.92 33.99 1.79
CA ARG A 774 -6.97 33.40 2.61
C ARG A 774 -8.23 33.15 1.79
N THR A 775 -8.93 32.07 2.12
CA THR A 775 -10.24 31.73 1.57
C THR A 775 -11.30 31.81 2.67
N TRP A 776 -12.52 32.22 2.32
CA TRP A 776 -13.70 32.23 3.17
C TRP A 776 -14.89 31.58 2.43
N ASP A 777 -15.48 30.55 3.03
CA ASP A 777 -16.63 29.83 2.47
C ASP A 777 -17.95 30.45 2.95
N LEU A 778 -18.33 31.57 2.35
CA LEU A 778 -19.55 32.33 2.64
C LEU A 778 -20.73 31.81 1.80
N ALA A 779 -21.10 30.54 2.02
CA ALA A 779 -22.09 29.81 1.22
C ALA A 779 -23.34 30.67 0.87
N PRO A 780 -23.68 30.85 -0.43
CA PRO A 780 -23.23 30.08 -1.59
C PRO A 780 -21.96 30.59 -2.30
N VAL A 781 -21.21 31.53 -1.73
CA VAL A 781 -20.03 32.16 -2.36
C VAL A 781 -18.74 31.81 -1.63
N GLN A 782 -17.74 31.28 -2.33
CA GLN A 782 -16.36 31.15 -1.83
C GLN A 782 -15.55 32.37 -2.26
N LEU A 783 -15.07 33.16 -1.30
CA LEU A 783 -14.18 34.30 -1.55
C LEU A 783 -12.73 33.91 -1.27
N ARG A 784 -11.80 34.25 -2.16
CA ARG A 784 -10.36 34.21 -1.89
C ARG A 784 -9.79 35.61 -2.03
N LEU A 785 -9.03 36.07 -1.03
CA LEU A 785 -8.15 37.23 -1.17
C LEU A 785 -6.71 36.72 -1.16
N ALA A 786 -5.94 37.10 -2.17
CA ALA A 786 -4.50 36.94 -2.18
C ALA A 786 -3.86 38.30 -2.47
N TRP A 787 -2.78 38.63 -1.77
CA TRP A 787 -1.92 39.76 -2.09
C TRP A 787 -0.45 39.33 -2.05
N GLU A 788 0.39 39.96 -2.87
CA GLU A 788 1.85 39.87 -2.78
C GLU A 788 2.43 41.27 -2.87
N GLY A 789 3.26 41.66 -1.90
CA GLY A 789 3.99 42.91 -1.90
C GLY A 789 5.49 42.63 -1.87
N GLY A 790 6.27 43.33 -2.68
CA GLY A 790 7.72 43.15 -2.72
C GLY A 790 8.52 44.40 -3.06
N LEU A 791 9.75 44.42 -2.59
CA LEU A 791 10.74 45.47 -2.83
C LEU A 791 12.01 44.83 -3.36
N ASP A 792 12.45 45.24 -4.54
CA ASP A 792 13.75 44.93 -5.12
C ASP A 792 14.62 46.19 -5.15
N GLN A 793 15.87 46.10 -4.70
CA GLN A 793 16.90 47.12 -4.86
C GLN A 793 17.98 46.67 -5.84
N TYR A 794 18.53 47.63 -6.58
CA TYR A 794 19.60 47.50 -7.56
C TYR A 794 20.56 48.70 -7.44
N PRO A 795 21.76 48.66 -8.06
CA PRO A 795 22.61 49.84 -8.22
C PRO A 795 21.87 51.02 -8.88
N GLY A 796 21.61 52.08 -8.11
CA GLY A 796 20.98 53.31 -8.60
C GLY A 796 19.49 53.19 -8.98
N ALA A 797 18.81 52.08 -8.66
CA ALA A 797 17.40 51.88 -8.96
C ALA A 797 16.71 51.00 -7.91
N GLU A 798 15.41 51.21 -7.72
CA GLU A 798 14.55 50.35 -6.91
C GLU A 798 13.27 49.99 -7.67
N ARG A 799 12.62 48.91 -7.24
CA ARG A 799 11.30 48.49 -7.68
C ARG A 799 10.47 48.09 -6.46
N LEU A 800 9.45 48.87 -6.15
CA LEU A 800 8.37 48.48 -5.24
C LEU A 800 7.21 47.93 -6.06
N TYR A 801 6.66 46.77 -5.71
CA TYR A 801 5.45 46.25 -6.34
C TYR A 801 4.44 45.74 -5.33
N ILE A 802 3.17 45.85 -5.68
CA ILE A 802 2.06 45.21 -4.99
C ILE A 802 1.12 44.58 -6.02
N ALA A 803 0.76 43.32 -5.81
CA ALA A 803 -0.21 42.55 -6.57
C ALA A 803 -1.39 42.18 -5.67
N LEU A 804 -2.60 42.46 -6.14
CA LEU A 804 -3.86 42.06 -5.53
C LEU A 804 -4.58 41.09 -6.48
N ASN A 805 -4.80 39.87 -5.99
CA ASN A 805 -5.39 38.76 -6.76
C ASN A 805 -6.64 38.20 -6.06
N PRO A 806 -7.69 39.01 -5.80
CA PRO A 806 -8.96 38.52 -5.27
C PRO A 806 -9.73 37.69 -6.30
N SER A 807 -10.49 36.71 -5.81
CA SER A 807 -11.49 35.98 -6.60
C SER A 807 -12.72 35.60 -5.77
N ALA A 808 -13.84 35.40 -6.45
CA ALA A 808 -15.14 35.07 -5.87
C ALA A 808 -15.84 34.00 -6.72
N VAL A 809 -16.12 32.84 -6.13
CA VAL A 809 -16.77 31.70 -6.80
C VAL A 809 -18.18 31.52 -6.25
N TRP A 810 -19.18 31.73 -7.10
CA TRP A 810 -20.60 31.56 -6.80
C TRP A 810 -21.18 30.43 -7.67
N GLY A 811 -21.25 29.23 -7.10
CA GLY A 811 -21.68 28.03 -7.81
C GLY A 811 -20.82 27.74 -9.03
N GLY A 812 -21.36 27.98 -10.23
CA GLY A 812 -20.66 27.82 -11.50
C GLY A 812 -19.81 29.04 -11.92
N LEU A 813 -20.19 30.25 -11.50
CA LEU A 813 -19.48 31.49 -11.86
C LEU A 813 -18.27 31.70 -10.95
N SER A 814 -17.11 31.98 -11.53
CA SER A 814 -15.95 32.55 -10.83
C SER A 814 -15.63 33.93 -11.39
N LEU A 815 -15.40 34.91 -10.53
CA LEU A 815 -14.89 36.24 -10.87
C LEU A 815 -13.48 36.37 -10.29
N TRP A 816 -12.56 36.99 -11.00
CA TRP A 816 -11.18 37.17 -10.55
C TRP A 816 -10.58 38.47 -11.07
N THR A 817 -9.62 39.03 -10.34
CA THR A 817 -8.78 40.13 -10.83
C THR A 817 -7.30 39.82 -10.61
N GLN A 818 -6.43 40.41 -11.43
CA GLN A 818 -4.99 40.46 -11.23
C GLN A 818 -4.57 41.92 -11.36
N GLN A 819 -4.33 42.56 -10.22
CA GLN A 819 -4.05 44.00 -10.12
C GLN A 819 -2.66 44.21 -9.53
N ARG A 820 -1.66 44.30 -10.40
CA ARG A 820 -0.25 44.50 -10.06
C ARG A 820 0.20 45.90 -10.45
N LEU A 821 0.54 46.70 -9.45
CA LEU A 821 1.24 47.98 -9.61
C LEU A 821 2.72 47.77 -9.31
N ALA A 822 3.58 48.09 -10.27
CA ALA A 822 5.02 48.23 -10.08
C ALA A 822 5.42 49.71 -10.21
N LEU A 823 6.15 50.20 -9.21
CA LEU A 823 6.76 51.53 -9.16
C LEU A 823 8.28 51.36 -9.24
N GLY A 824 8.94 52.11 -10.13
CA GLY A 824 10.32 51.84 -10.51
C GLY A 824 10.43 50.68 -11.51
N ARG A 825 11.66 50.27 -11.85
CA ARG A 825 11.94 49.23 -12.85
C ARG A 825 13.29 48.56 -12.60
N SER A 826 13.40 47.29 -12.99
CA SER A 826 14.71 46.63 -13.07
C SER A 826 15.57 47.30 -14.16
N PRO A 827 16.88 47.48 -13.96
CA PRO A 827 17.79 47.89 -15.03
C PRO A 827 18.08 46.77 -16.04
N PHE A 828 17.65 45.54 -15.75
CA PHE A 828 17.78 44.35 -16.60
C PHE A 828 16.43 43.98 -17.23
N ALA A 829 16.39 43.73 -18.53
CA ALA A 829 15.19 43.38 -19.27
C ALA A 829 14.70 41.96 -18.94
N PHE A 830 15.60 41.00 -18.68
CA PHE A 830 15.21 39.64 -18.28
C PHE A 830 14.50 39.56 -16.90
N ASP A 831 14.64 40.59 -16.06
CA ASP A 831 13.96 40.77 -14.77
C ASP A 831 12.88 41.88 -14.86
N ALA A 832 12.33 42.15 -16.06
CA ALA A 832 11.22 43.08 -16.20
C ALA A 832 9.93 42.54 -15.53
N LEU A 833 9.41 43.29 -14.55
CA LEU A 833 8.17 42.98 -13.83
C LEU A 833 7.14 44.10 -14.09
N PRO A 834 6.44 44.11 -15.24
CA PRO A 834 5.53 45.20 -15.59
C PRO A 834 4.28 45.24 -14.70
N SER A 835 3.72 46.45 -14.56
CA SER A 835 2.36 46.62 -14.05
C SER A 835 1.34 45.91 -14.96
N GLN A 836 0.26 45.41 -14.35
CA GLN A 836 -0.79 44.61 -14.99
C GLN A 836 -2.11 44.95 -14.31
N SER A 837 -3.11 45.39 -15.06
CA SER A 837 -4.47 45.57 -14.53
C SER A 837 -5.39 44.69 -15.36
N GLN A 838 -5.79 43.56 -14.78
CA GLN A 838 -6.62 42.56 -15.45
C GLN A 838 -7.80 42.15 -14.57
N ALA A 839 -8.91 41.80 -15.22
CA ALA A 839 -10.04 41.13 -14.59
C ALA A 839 -10.65 40.12 -15.54
N GLY A 840 -11.33 39.12 -14.99
CA GLY A 840 -12.02 38.13 -15.79
C GLY A 840 -13.13 37.41 -15.04
N LEU A 841 -13.91 36.68 -15.83
CA LEU A 841 -14.97 35.79 -15.37
C LEU A 841 -14.75 34.42 -15.97
N THR A 842 -15.01 33.39 -15.19
CA THR A 842 -14.90 31.99 -15.58
C THR A 842 -16.21 31.29 -15.26
N LEU A 843 -17.03 31.08 -16.29
CA LEU A 843 -18.29 30.35 -16.23
C LEU A 843 -18.01 28.85 -16.32
N SER A 844 -18.21 28.11 -15.22
CA SER A 844 -18.15 26.66 -15.19
C SER A 844 -19.55 26.05 -15.05
N ALA A 845 -19.83 25.00 -15.81
CA ALA A 845 -21.12 24.31 -15.83
C ALA A 845 -20.90 22.79 -15.95
N ARG A 846 -21.34 22.03 -14.96
CA ARG A 846 -21.19 20.57 -14.90
C ARG A 846 -22.55 19.89 -15.11
N ARG A 847 -22.68 19.17 -16.22
CA ARG A 847 -23.86 18.36 -16.59
C ARG A 847 -23.36 17.00 -17.07
N ALA A 848 -23.39 16.01 -16.17
CA ALA A 848 -22.76 14.71 -16.38
C ALA A 848 -23.12 14.08 -17.74
N PRO A 849 -22.14 13.52 -18.48
CA PRO A 849 -20.73 13.34 -18.10
C PRO A 849 -19.85 14.59 -18.25
N TRP A 850 -20.39 15.71 -18.75
CA TRP A 850 -19.63 16.87 -19.23
C TRP A 850 -19.43 17.99 -18.18
N THR A 851 -18.32 18.72 -18.34
CA THR A 851 -17.96 19.92 -17.60
C THR A 851 -17.44 20.96 -18.58
N HIS A 852 -18.19 22.05 -18.75
CA HIS A 852 -17.77 23.22 -19.53
C HIS A 852 -17.12 24.24 -18.59
N LYS A 853 -16.09 24.95 -19.07
CA LYS A 853 -15.47 26.07 -18.36
C LYS A 853 -15.04 27.12 -19.39
N LEU A 854 -15.74 28.25 -19.46
CA LEU A 854 -15.44 29.38 -20.34
C LEU A 854 -14.87 30.53 -19.50
N SER A 855 -13.60 30.88 -19.70
CA SER A 855 -12.97 32.05 -19.11
C SER A 855 -12.88 33.18 -20.14
N LEU A 856 -13.38 34.36 -19.77
CA LEU A 856 -13.24 35.61 -20.50
C LEU A 856 -12.49 36.60 -19.60
N GLY A 857 -11.76 37.54 -20.18
CA GLY A 857 -11.08 38.57 -19.39
C GLY A 857 -10.69 39.79 -20.21
N TRP A 858 -10.23 40.81 -19.51
CA TRP A 858 -9.85 42.11 -20.06
C TRP A 858 -8.59 42.64 -19.37
N ASP A 859 -7.71 43.28 -20.15
CA ASP A 859 -6.56 44.03 -19.66
C ASP A 859 -6.80 45.52 -19.84
N PHE A 860 -6.88 46.23 -18.71
CA PHE A 860 -7.22 47.66 -18.64
C PHE A 860 -6.02 48.59 -18.89
N LEU A 861 -4.78 48.06 -18.96
CA LEU A 861 -3.61 48.88 -19.31
C LEU A 861 -3.42 48.90 -20.83
N SER A 862 -3.41 47.72 -21.45
CA SER A 862 -3.32 47.54 -22.91
C SER A 862 -4.65 47.74 -23.64
N HIS A 863 -5.77 47.94 -22.91
CA HIS A 863 -7.10 48.17 -23.46
C HIS A 863 -7.60 47.05 -24.38
N ALA A 864 -7.19 45.81 -24.10
CA ALA A 864 -7.43 44.65 -24.95
C ALA A 864 -8.09 43.49 -24.18
N PRO A 865 -8.92 42.65 -24.84
CA PRO A 865 -9.43 41.44 -24.23
C PRO A 865 -8.30 40.41 -24.04
N LEU A 866 -8.37 39.66 -22.95
CA LEU A 866 -7.50 38.52 -22.69
C LEU A 866 -7.93 37.30 -23.52
N PRO A 867 -7.04 36.30 -23.73
CA PRO A 867 -7.40 35.05 -24.41
C PRO A 867 -8.61 34.37 -23.77
N ALA A 868 -9.72 34.32 -24.52
CA ALA A 868 -10.94 33.64 -24.13
C ALA A 868 -10.70 32.12 -24.17
N SER A 869 -10.67 31.46 -23.02
CA SER A 869 -10.37 30.02 -22.92
C SER A 869 -11.62 29.22 -22.58
N TRP A 870 -12.05 28.37 -23.51
CA TRP A 870 -13.12 27.40 -23.32
C TRP A 870 -12.56 25.98 -23.22
N THR A 871 -12.80 25.31 -22.11
CA THR A 871 -12.51 23.87 -21.95
C THR A 871 -13.79 23.08 -21.77
N LEU A 872 -13.89 21.94 -22.44
CA LEU A 872 -14.93 20.93 -22.29
C LEU A 872 -14.27 19.61 -21.87
N SER A 873 -14.55 19.12 -20.67
CA SER A 873 -14.06 17.83 -20.19
C SER A 873 -15.20 16.88 -19.82
N GLY A 874 -14.96 15.58 -19.99
CA GLY A 874 -15.84 14.49 -19.58
C GLY A 874 -15.00 13.24 -19.27
N ALA A 875 -15.65 12.13 -18.89
CA ALA A 875 -14.96 10.94 -18.38
C ALA A 875 -13.78 10.46 -19.26
N ASN A 876 -13.98 10.45 -20.59
CA ASN A 876 -13.01 9.93 -21.56
C ASN A 876 -12.48 11.01 -22.53
N PHE A 877 -12.72 12.30 -22.25
CA PHE A 877 -12.53 13.39 -23.22
C PHE A 877 -12.06 14.68 -22.53
N SER A 878 -11.11 15.39 -23.12
CA SER A 878 -10.97 16.83 -22.89
C SER A 878 -10.65 17.59 -24.18
N LEU A 879 -11.33 18.72 -24.38
CA LEU A 879 -11.03 19.73 -25.39
C LEU A 879 -10.69 21.04 -24.66
N SER A 880 -9.63 21.73 -25.07
CA SER A 880 -9.24 23.04 -24.54
C SER A 880 -8.93 23.99 -25.69
N VAL A 881 -9.81 24.98 -25.89
CA VAL A 881 -9.73 26.02 -26.94
C VAL A 881 -9.37 27.36 -26.29
N SER A 882 -8.32 28.05 -26.73
CA SER A 882 -7.99 29.41 -26.30
C SER A 882 -7.93 30.40 -27.48
N LEU A 883 -8.80 31.40 -27.44
CA LEU A 883 -9.01 32.39 -28.51
C LEU A 883 -8.55 33.79 -28.08
N GLN A 884 -7.43 34.27 -28.60
CA GLN A 884 -7.03 35.67 -28.40
C GLN A 884 -7.54 36.55 -29.55
N LEU A 885 -8.30 37.59 -29.19
CA LEU A 885 -8.80 38.62 -30.10
C LEU A 885 -7.92 39.87 -29.98
N VAL A 886 -7.17 40.22 -31.03
CA VAL A 886 -6.45 41.50 -31.07
C VAL A 886 -7.01 42.36 -32.20
N PRO A 887 -7.67 43.50 -31.88
CA PRO A 887 -8.06 44.47 -32.90
C PRO A 887 -6.82 45.01 -33.64
N PRO A 888 -6.87 45.22 -34.97
CA PRO A 888 -8.02 45.02 -35.85
C PRO A 888 -8.07 43.65 -36.57
N LYS A 889 -7.02 42.82 -36.51
CA LYS A 889 -6.91 41.58 -37.31
C LYS A 889 -6.05 40.45 -36.67
N VAL A 890 -6.44 39.90 -35.51
CA VAL A 890 -5.80 38.67 -34.99
C VAL A 890 -6.82 37.71 -34.36
N LEU A 891 -6.66 36.43 -34.72
CA LEU A 891 -7.14 35.26 -33.97
C LEU A 891 -5.93 34.34 -33.69
N GLN A 892 -5.71 33.99 -32.42
CA GLN A 892 -4.89 32.84 -32.03
C GLN A 892 -5.78 31.71 -31.53
N GLY A 893 -5.38 30.44 -31.71
CA GLY A 893 -6.24 29.29 -31.44
C GLY A 893 -5.47 28.01 -31.09
N GLN A 894 -5.16 27.78 -29.81
CA GLN A 894 -4.76 26.44 -29.34
C GLN A 894 -6.00 25.61 -29.07
N ALA A 895 -6.03 24.36 -29.55
CA ALA A 895 -7.15 23.42 -29.47
C ALA A 895 -6.65 22.01 -29.06
N ARG A 896 -6.32 21.82 -27.78
CA ARG A 896 -5.81 20.53 -27.27
C ARG A 896 -6.96 19.53 -27.06
N TRP A 897 -6.88 18.34 -27.66
CA TRP A 897 -7.87 17.26 -27.58
C TRP A 897 -7.26 15.98 -26.99
N ARG A 898 -7.91 15.35 -26.00
CA ARG A 898 -7.41 14.15 -25.31
C ARG A 898 -8.49 13.09 -25.18
N GLY A 899 -8.20 11.84 -25.59
CA GLY A 899 -9.08 10.68 -25.43
C GLY A 899 -8.57 9.73 -24.33
N GLN A 900 -9.17 9.76 -23.14
CA GLN A 900 -8.86 8.76 -22.11
C GLN A 900 -9.77 7.54 -22.27
N GLY A 901 -9.35 6.57 -23.08
CA GLY A 901 -10.07 5.31 -23.27
C GLY A 901 -9.48 4.34 -24.30
N SER A 902 -8.71 4.84 -25.28
CA SER A 902 -8.07 4.01 -26.31
C SER A 902 -6.70 4.56 -26.75
N GLY A 903 -5.87 4.96 -25.78
CA GLY A 903 -4.45 5.29 -26.00
C GLY A 903 -4.15 6.59 -26.77
N TRP A 904 -5.14 7.36 -27.24
CA TRP A 904 -4.90 8.49 -28.14
C TRP A 904 -5.03 9.89 -27.54
N THR A 905 -4.15 10.77 -28.00
CA THR A 905 -4.16 12.20 -27.66
C THR A 905 -3.86 13.01 -28.91
N LEU A 906 -4.67 14.01 -29.25
CA LEU A 906 -4.44 14.90 -30.39
C LEU A 906 -4.25 16.35 -29.92
N GLU A 907 -3.01 16.83 -29.84
CA GLU A 907 -2.76 18.24 -29.58
C GLU A 907 -2.73 19.03 -30.89
N VAL A 908 -3.55 20.09 -30.98
CA VAL A 908 -3.51 21.10 -32.05
C VAL A 908 -3.18 22.44 -31.43
N SER A 909 -2.15 23.13 -31.90
CA SER A 909 -1.77 24.47 -31.45
C SER A 909 -1.25 25.34 -32.59
N GLY A 910 -1.68 26.60 -32.65
CA GLY A 910 -1.24 27.56 -33.66
C GLY A 910 -1.84 28.94 -33.44
N GLY A 911 -1.26 29.97 -34.06
CA GLY A 911 -1.75 31.34 -33.89
C GLY A 911 -1.10 32.36 -34.81
N TYR A 912 -1.84 33.44 -35.08
CA TYR A 912 -1.33 34.60 -35.81
C TYR A 912 -0.83 35.66 -34.81
N ALA A 913 0.31 36.29 -35.06
CA ALA A 913 0.93 37.31 -34.20
C ALA A 913 1.65 38.39 -35.05
N GLY A 914 0.97 38.89 -36.10
CA GLY A 914 1.57 39.72 -37.14
C GLY A 914 2.32 38.88 -38.18
N THR A 915 3.21 37.97 -37.72
CA THR A 915 3.59 36.77 -38.47
C THR A 915 2.76 35.57 -38.01
N TRP A 916 2.58 34.59 -38.90
CA TRP A 916 1.96 33.32 -38.53
C TRP A 916 2.97 32.45 -37.76
N GLN A 917 2.59 31.98 -36.58
CA GLN A 917 3.29 30.89 -35.90
C GLN A 917 2.86 29.54 -36.49
N ASP A 918 3.76 28.56 -36.45
CA ASP A 918 3.50 27.26 -37.06
C ASP A 918 2.39 26.50 -36.35
N LEU A 919 1.50 25.88 -37.14
CA LEU A 919 0.47 24.96 -36.66
C LEU A 919 1.12 23.63 -36.29
N LEU A 920 1.22 23.34 -34.99
CA LEU A 920 1.69 22.06 -34.46
C LEU A 920 0.50 21.13 -34.20
N LEU A 921 0.49 20.01 -34.90
CA LEU A 921 -0.29 18.82 -34.58
C LEU A 921 0.63 17.82 -33.85
N ARG A 922 0.10 17.08 -32.86
CA ARG A 922 0.74 15.88 -32.30
C ARG A 922 -0.29 14.80 -32.02
N GLY A 923 0.09 13.54 -32.22
CA GLY A 923 -0.70 12.35 -31.97
C GLY A 923 0.04 11.30 -31.15
N ALA A 924 -0.72 10.47 -30.43
CA ALA A 924 -0.27 9.22 -29.84
C ALA A 924 -1.37 8.15 -30.00
N PHE A 925 -1.02 6.87 -29.90
CA PHE A 925 -1.90 5.72 -30.05
C PHE A 925 -1.22 4.48 -29.45
N SER A 926 -1.98 3.60 -28.80
CA SER A 926 -1.45 2.33 -28.27
C SER A 926 -2.49 1.23 -28.46
N LEU A 927 -2.07 0.11 -29.06
CA LEU A 927 -2.86 -1.09 -29.33
C LEU A 927 -2.02 -2.34 -29.07
N SER A 928 -2.36 -3.09 -28.01
CA SER A 928 -2.01 -4.52 -27.87
C SER A 928 -0.61 -4.92 -28.37
N GLY A 929 0.45 -4.29 -27.86
CA GLY A 929 1.83 -4.55 -28.26
C GLY A 929 2.40 -3.66 -29.36
N LEU A 930 1.68 -2.62 -29.78
CA LEU A 930 2.13 -1.53 -30.67
C LEU A 930 1.86 -0.17 -30.02
N GLU A 931 2.90 0.62 -29.81
CA GLU A 931 2.84 2.05 -29.47
C GLU A 931 3.16 2.86 -30.74
N LEU A 932 2.42 3.93 -31.02
CA LEU A 932 2.66 4.82 -32.16
C LEU A 932 2.43 6.28 -31.76
N SER A 933 3.34 7.17 -32.14
CA SER A 933 3.30 8.59 -31.80
C SER A 933 3.84 9.45 -32.94
N TRP A 934 3.26 10.63 -33.14
CA TRP A 934 3.57 11.47 -34.29
C TRP A 934 3.41 12.96 -33.99
N GLY A 935 3.97 13.81 -34.84
CA GLY A 935 3.78 15.25 -34.78
C GLY A 935 4.06 15.92 -36.12
N ALA A 936 3.38 17.01 -36.40
CA ALA A 936 3.49 17.72 -37.66
C ALA A 936 3.32 19.23 -37.43
N ARG A 937 4.40 19.97 -37.64
CA ARG A 937 4.49 21.43 -37.59
C ARG A 937 4.34 21.95 -39.03
N PHE A 938 3.36 22.81 -39.31
CA PHE A 938 3.08 23.39 -40.62
C PHE A 938 3.22 24.92 -40.60
N SER A 939 3.71 25.52 -41.67
CA SER A 939 3.38 26.93 -41.93
C SER A 939 1.88 27.01 -42.27
N PRO A 940 1.08 27.91 -41.68
CA PRO A 940 -0.37 27.86 -41.84
C PRO A 940 -0.91 28.58 -43.09
N TRP A 941 -0.14 29.43 -43.78
CA TRP A 941 -0.47 29.84 -45.15
C TRP A 941 0.76 30.13 -46.03
N PRO A 942 0.91 29.50 -47.22
CA PRO A 942 0.17 28.30 -47.63
C PRO A 942 0.36 27.17 -46.60
N LEU A 943 -0.63 26.30 -46.48
CA LEU A 943 -0.58 25.18 -45.53
C LEU A 943 0.44 24.14 -46.03
N ALA A 944 1.69 24.30 -45.62
CA ALA A 944 2.80 23.46 -46.01
C ALA A 944 3.44 22.86 -44.75
N PRO A 945 3.74 21.55 -44.71
CA PRO A 945 4.48 20.99 -43.61
C PRO A 945 5.86 21.66 -43.55
N ARG A 946 6.30 22.02 -42.34
CA ARG A 946 7.64 22.50 -42.04
C ARG A 946 8.47 21.40 -41.39
N ARG A 947 7.88 20.62 -40.49
CA ARG A 947 8.54 19.49 -39.84
C ARG A 947 7.54 18.41 -39.49
N VAL A 948 7.82 17.16 -39.83
CA VAL A 948 6.98 16.01 -39.47
C VAL A 948 7.84 14.98 -38.76
N TYR A 949 7.32 14.44 -37.66
CA TYR A 949 7.90 13.39 -36.85
C TYR A 949 6.89 12.22 -36.75
N LEU A 950 7.40 10.98 -36.78
CA LEU A 950 6.67 9.74 -36.54
C LEU A 950 7.59 8.76 -35.83
N SER A 951 7.14 8.19 -34.71
CA SER A 951 7.74 7.01 -34.08
C SER A 951 6.70 5.92 -33.88
N ALA A 952 7.15 4.67 -33.93
CA ALA A 952 6.34 3.53 -33.53
C ALA A 952 7.26 2.45 -32.97
N GLU A 953 6.80 1.70 -31.97
CA GLU A 953 7.51 0.55 -31.43
C GLU A 953 6.54 -0.56 -31.08
N GLY A 954 7.02 -1.80 -31.06
CA GLY A 954 6.16 -2.93 -30.77
C GLY A 954 6.84 -4.28 -30.74
N VAL A 955 6.04 -5.28 -30.40
CA VAL A 955 6.45 -6.68 -30.27
C VAL A 955 5.95 -7.47 -31.48
N LEU A 956 6.79 -8.34 -32.03
CA LEU A 956 6.46 -9.29 -33.09
C LEU A 956 6.14 -10.66 -32.48
N GLU A 957 5.74 -11.65 -33.28
CA GLU A 957 5.55 -13.00 -32.75
C GLU A 957 6.87 -13.59 -32.22
N GLY A 958 6.85 -14.05 -30.97
CA GLY A 958 8.03 -14.55 -30.26
C GLY A 958 8.79 -13.47 -29.48
N GLU A 959 10.09 -13.67 -29.29
CA GLU A 959 10.96 -12.80 -28.47
C GLU A 959 11.51 -11.56 -29.23
N TRP A 960 10.92 -11.21 -30.38
CA TRP A 960 11.36 -10.07 -31.19
C TRP A 960 10.56 -8.80 -30.88
N SER A 961 11.25 -7.66 -30.77
CA SER A 961 10.63 -6.33 -30.74
C SER A 961 11.36 -5.38 -31.67
N TRP A 962 10.72 -4.25 -32.00
CA TRP A 962 11.24 -3.26 -32.94
C TRP A 962 10.82 -1.86 -32.52
N SER A 963 11.53 -0.87 -33.05
CA SER A 963 11.16 0.54 -32.98
C SER A 963 11.52 1.27 -34.27
N MET A 964 10.86 2.39 -34.54
CA MET A 964 11.26 3.36 -35.54
C MET A 964 11.01 4.77 -35.02
N GLY A 965 11.82 5.72 -35.47
CA GLY A 965 11.67 7.15 -35.17
C GLY A 965 12.22 7.98 -36.32
N VAL A 966 11.38 8.73 -37.00
CA VAL A 966 11.76 9.59 -38.13
C VAL A 966 11.29 11.02 -37.90
N GLU A 967 12.11 12.00 -38.29
CA GLU A 967 11.81 13.43 -38.29
C GLU A 967 12.36 14.04 -39.59
N TYR A 968 11.50 14.70 -40.38
CA TYR A 968 11.84 15.35 -41.64
C TYR A 968 11.54 16.85 -41.59
N ASP A 969 12.49 17.69 -42.00
CA ASP A 969 12.39 19.14 -42.05
C ASP A 969 12.31 19.60 -43.52
N PHE A 970 11.13 20.09 -43.89
CA PHE A 970 10.77 20.44 -45.26
C PHE A 970 11.47 21.72 -45.79
N PRO A 971 11.69 22.79 -44.99
CA PRO A 971 12.44 23.97 -45.43
C PRO A 971 13.89 23.67 -45.81
N SER A 972 14.55 22.78 -45.06
CA SER A 972 15.90 22.31 -45.39
C SER A 972 15.93 21.12 -46.36
N GLN A 973 14.77 20.55 -46.68
CA GLN A 973 14.54 19.34 -47.48
C GLN A 973 15.33 18.11 -46.98
N ARG A 974 15.57 18.01 -45.67
CA ARG A 974 16.43 17.00 -45.04
C ARG A 974 15.70 16.23 -43.95
N TRP A 975 16.06 14.96 -43.81
CA TRP A 975 15.79 14.22 -42.58
C TRP A 975 16.65 14.79 -41.45
N VAL A 976 16.01 15.13 -40.33
CA VAL A 976 16.66 15.58 -39.09
C VAL A 976 17.15 14.37 -38.32
N GLN A 977 16.29 13.37 -38.18
CA GLN A 977 16.59 12.05 -37.66
C GLN A 977 15.80 11.02 -38.46
N ALA A 978 16.35 9.83 -38.61
CA ALA A 978 15.64 8.63 -38.99
C ALA A 978 16.39 7.49 -38.32
N GLU A 979 15.64 6.61 -37.65
CA GLU A 979 16.17 5.55 -36.82
C GLU A 979 15.19 4.36 -36.83
N VAL A 980 15.74 3.14 -36.86
CA VAL A 980 15.00 1.87 -36.78
C VAL A 980 15.78 0.94 -35.84
N GLY A 981 15.13 0.50 -34.78
CA GLY A 981 15.61 -0.53 -33.85
C GLY A 981 14.97 -1.89 -34.17
N LEU A 982 15.77 -2.95 -34.08
CA LEU A 982 15.30 -4.34 -34.06
C LEU A 982 16.02 -5.06 -32.92
N PHE A 983 15.27 -5.78 -32.08
CA PHE A 983 15.75 -6.40 -30.86
C PHE A 983 15.24 -7.84 -30.75
N HIS A 984 16.05 -8.74 -30.18
CA HIS A 984 15.64 -10.10 -29.85
C HIS A 984 16.04 -10.45 -28.42
N THR A 985 15.10 -10.97 -27.62
CA THR A 985 15.28 -11.23 -26.19
C THR A 985 15.41 -12.74 -25.92
N PHE A 986 16.61 -13.29 -26.03
CA PHE A 986 16.86 -14.71 -25.78
C PHE A 986 16.43 -15.10 -24.36
N ALA A 987 15.49 -16.06 -24.28
CA ALA A 987 14.92 -16.61 -23.05
C ALA A 987 14.44 -15.56 -22.02
N GLY A 988 13.93 -14.42 -22.50
CA GLY A 988 13.48 -13.32 -21.65
C GLY A 988 14.57 -12.61 -20.81
N CYS A 989 15.86 -12.95 -20.99
CA CYS A 989 16.97 -12.52 -20.10
C CYS A 989 18.15 -11.82 -20.79
N LEU A 990 18.33 -12.00 -22.11
CA LEU A 990 19.42 -11.36 -22.87
C LEU A 990 18.87 -10.73 -24.15
N ARG A 991 18.93 -9.40 -24.25
CA ARG A 991 18.44 -8.63 -25.40
C ARG A 991 19.61 -8.24 -26.31
N VAL A 992 19.62 -8.77 -27.54
CA VAL A 992 20.52 -8.30 -28.59
C VAL A 992 19.78 -7.26 -29.42
N GLY A 993 20.38 -6.08 -29.60
CA GLY A 993 19.77 -4.94 -30.32
C GLY A 993 20.61 -4.44 -31.48
N LEU A 994 19.95 -4.10 -32.58
CA LEU A 994 20.52 -3.35 -33.69
C LEU A 994 19.67 -2.08 -33.90
N ARG A 995 20.26 -0.90 -33.71
CA ARG A 995 19.68 0.39 -34.11
C ARG A 995 20.41 0.94 -35.32
N LEU A 996 19.69 1.29 -36.38
CA LEU A 996 20.19 1.88 -37.61
C LEU A 996 19.60 3.27 -37.79
N GLY A 997 20.39 4.28 -38.11
CA GLY A 997 19.89 5.64 -38.36
C GLY A 997 20.76 6.46 -39.32
N LEU A 998 20.42 7.76 -39.46
CA LEU A 998 21.09 8.67 -40.39
C LEU A 998 22.59 8.80 -40.08
N GLY A 999 23.43 8.09 -40.84
CA GLY A 999 24.87 8.04 -40.58
C GLY A 999 25.23 7.40 -39.23
N THR A 1000 24.31 6.63 -38.63
CA THR A 1000 24.47 5.99 -37.33
C THR A 1000 24.12 4.51 -37.38
N LEU A 1001 24.85 3.71 -36.60
CA LEU A 1001 24.60 2.30 -36.36
C LEU A 1001 24.96 2.01 -34.91
N ARG A 1002 24.19 1.19 -34.20
CA ARG A 1002 24.51 0.74 -32.84
C ARG A 1002 24.15 -0.74 -32.69
N LEU A 1003 25.05 -1.49 -32.10
CA LEU A 1003 24.85 -2.85 -31.63
C LEU A 1003 24.87 -2.81 -30.10
N SER A 1004 23.75 -3.15 -29.49
CA SER A 1004 23.61 -3.27 -28.03
C SER A 1004 23.45 -4.73 -27.64
N LEU A 1005 23.93 -5.08 -26.45
CA LEU A 1005 23.88 -6.44 -25.93
C LEU A 1005 23.58 -6.34 -24.44
N ASP A 1006 22.28 -6.25 -24.17
CA ASP A 1006 21.71 -5.72 -22.95
C ASP A 1006 21.13 -6.86 -22.10
N ILE A 1007 21.32 -6.79 -20.78
CA ILE A 1007 20.61 -7.67 -19.84
C ILE A 1007 19.46 -6.83 -19.27
N PRO A 1008 18.16 -7.10 -19.57
CA PRO A 1008 17.05 -6.22 -19.15
C PRO A 1008 16.89 -6.07 -17.63
N ALA A 1009 17.45 -7.01 -16.86
CA ALA A 1009 17.53 -6.96 -15.40
C ALA A 1009 18.62 -6.01 -14.86
N PHE A 1010 19.57 -5.63 -15.71
CA PHE A 1010 20.67 -4.70 -15.45
C PHE A 1010 20.82 -3.72 -16.64
N PRO A 1011 19.78 -2.96 -17.01
CA PRO A 1011 19.80 -2.17 -18.23
C PRO A 1011 20.70 -0.94 -18.05
N GLU A 1012 21.19 -0.43 -19.19
CA GLU A 1012 21.85 0.86 -19.26
C GLU A 1012 20.87 2.01 -18.97
N PHE A 1013 21.37 3.03 -18.27
CA PHE A 1013 20.70 4.32 -18.05
C PHE A 1013 20.24 4.97 -19.37
N SER A 1014 18.94 4.87 -19.67
CA SER A 1014 18.40 5.09 -21.01
C SER A 1014 17.78 6.48 -21.18
N LEU A 1015 18.32 7.28 -22.09
CA LEU A 1015 17.75 8.57 -22.44
C LEU A 1015 16.59 8.38 -23.44
N GLN A 1016 15.38 8.23 -22.90
CA GLN A 1016 14.16 8.14 -23.72
C GLN A 1016 13.99 9.35 -24.66
N PHE A 1017 13.42 9.07 -25.83
CA PHE A 1017 13.27 9.99 -26.95
C PHE A 1017 12.23 11.08 -26.68
N ALA A 1018 12.60 12.35 -26.87
CA ALA A 1018 11.73 13.51 -26.63
C ALA A 1018 11.72 14.47 -27.84
N PRO A 1019 10.91 14.19 -28.89
CA PRO A 1019 10.90 14.97 -30.13
C PRO A 1019 10.15 16.30 -30.03
N LEU A 1020 10.50 17.23 -30.93
CA LEU A 1020 9.87 18.56 -31.11
C LEU A 1020 9.92 19.51 -29.90
N ASP A 1021 11.12 20.06 -29.64
CA ASP A 1021 11.39 21.31 -28.88
C ASP A 1021 10.93 21.42 -27.41
N GLU A 1022 10.43 20.35 -26.78
CA GLU A 1022 10.24 20.33 -25.32
C GLU A 1022 11.51 19.87 -24.59
N GLY A 1023 12.05 20.75 -23.74
CA GLY A 1023 13.28 20.48 -23.00
C GLY A 1023 13.13 19.35 -21.98
N LEU A 1024 13.76 18.19 -22.27
CA LEU A 1024 14.09 17.08 -21.35
C LEU A 1024 13.07 16.85 -20.22
N ARG A 1025 11.96 16.20 -20.55
CA ARG A 1025 11.16 15.49 -19.53
C ARG A 1025 11.75 14.10 -19.34
N LEU A 1026 12.39 13.88 -18.20
CA LEU A 1026 12.71 12.54 -17.72
C LEU A 1026 11.42 11.93 -17.17
N GLY A 1027 10.84 10.98 -17.89
CA GLY A 1027 9.87 10.04 -17.34
C GLY A 1027 10.61 8.85 -16.76
N GLY A 1028 10.58 8.69 -15.44
CA GLY A 1028 10.46 7.34 -14.89
C GLY A 1028 9.00 6.88 -15.06
N LEU A 1029 8.79 5.56 -14.96
CA LEU A 1029 7.46 4.93 -14.97
C LEU A 1029 6.56 5.46 -13.84
#